data_AF-X6P457-F1
#
_entry.id   AF-X6P457-F1
#
_cell.length_a   1.000
_cell.length_b   1.000
_cell.length_c   1.000
_cell.angle_alpha   90.00
_cell.angle_beta   90.00
_cell.angle_gamma   90.00
#
_symmetry.space_group_name_H-M   'P 1'
#
loop_
_entity.id
_entity.type
_entity.pdbx_description
1 polymer ?
#
loop_
_entity_poly.entity_id
_entity_poly.type
_entity_poly.pdbx_seq_one_letter_code
_entity_poly.pdbx_strand_id
1 'polypeptide(L)'
;MEHTEKCDIVSTLAKPVQIRQWTICGLPTDSLSIENGIIMNSADRWPLMIDPQGQANRFIKKLAQEDATNGFDVVKMTDGKLLTRALENGIRFGKWVIIENVLEYTYICFFCFKRLYTIFSSFFVTQKKTLDPQLEPILQRAVFSLKGEQYIKLGDNTIHYNNSFKLLMTTKLPNPHYPPELQVKVTLLNFTVTPVGLQDQMLGLVVAKEAPQLEIKKNELVVSSAAMKKQLQEIETKILQLLKEAKGDILDDENLICFLSESKKTVRIFTIIPKQKKKGGQYELYFSQEINVQVKEQEKVENEIDSARSGYLPVAYRASVLYFCVSDLAPIDPMYQFSLQWFFSLFENGIENATPSNELHKRLQHINDYFTLSLYRNVCRSLFEKHKLLFSFLLTVKILQSEKKISAEEYRFLVQVGHIPNTMVSNPSNGWLDDNVWRKVLALENLAVFNGFVDAFVKNTKVMQRYYNASVPHEESLPGEWDKKLNDFQKLIVVRTLRPDKMNIALQAFISKHLGQIFIEPPPFDLQGSYDISKSFSPLIFILSSGADPYEELSAFAKVHNEQEKMLSISLGMGQGPIAEKYISQAKENGGWVVLQNCHLCTSWLPKLEKICEELQTNSAEVHPSFRLWLTSMPTPKFPVSILQNGIKMTNEPPKGLRANLLRSYLGFDDDFLNASKKPDPFKKLLFGLCLYHALILDRRKYGPLGWNIPYAFRESDLRVCIQQLHDFLDMFEEIPFKVIHFLIYDINYGGRVTDEIDRHTSKTILNDFITPDALCDDYKFSPSGVYRSIPACNKEGYLTYIKSLPLVPEPEVFGFHENANITFATEETDTLFSVIASILPRTSHSSGKTKDEMVGETARDIEIKVPAIINVDALMKQYPTTHEESMNTVLVQEAIRYNRLLQRIKKSLHDLQKALKGEMVMTTELETMGNALFDNLVPQNWEAVAYPIVLHTLQQKNGGPLYKCFVLLYSNWIKNGTPNVYWISGFFFPQAFLTGTLQNYARKHVKPIDTISFGFKVMSHEEKELEPPSDGCYIKGLFLEGCRWDRELHALSDSKPRELFVEMPTVSFVFFFKKNQDRKENCNTN
;
A
#
# COMPACT_ATOMS: atom_id res chain seq x y z
N MET A 1 5.27 -32.75 37.37
CA MET A 1 5.14 -31.58 38.26
C MET A 1 3.67 -31.42 38.57
N GLU A 2 3.31 -31.50 39.85
CA GLU A 2 1.95 -31.16 40.29
C GLU A 2 1.73 -29.66 40.02
N HIS A 3 0.66 -29.33 39.31
CA HIS A 3 0.23 -27.95 39.05
C HIS A 3 -1.30 -27.91 39.11
N THR A 4 -1.85 -26.77 39.51
CA THR A 4 -3.30 -26.54 39.54
C THR A 4 -3.83 -26.36 38.11
N GLU A 5 -5.04 -26.87 37.83
CA GLU A 5 -5.68 -26.87 36.49
C GLU A 5 -6.00 -25.46 35.92
N LYS A 6 -5.60 -24.37 36.59
CA LYS A 6 -5.78 -22.96 36.15
C LYS A 6 -4.56 -22.09 36.47
N CYS A 7 -3.36 -22.65 36.36
CA CYS A 7 -2.12 -21.94 36.63
C CYS A 7 -1.68 -21.13 35.40
N ASP A 8 -2.08 -19.86 35.35
CA ASP A 8 -1.64 -18.88 34.34
C ASP A 8 -0.65 -17.87 34.93
N ILE A 9 0.24 -17.28 34.11
CA ILE A 9 1.24 -16.27 34.55
C ILE A 9 0.60 -15.17 35.40
N VAL A 10 -0.59 -14.70 35.02
CA VAL A 10 -1.33 -13.67 35.76
C VAL A 10 -1.80 -14.19 37.12
N SER A 11 -2.27 -15.44 37.21
CA SER A 11 -2.74 -16.02 38.48
C SER A 11 -1.60 -16.32 39.46
N THR A 12 -0.40 -16.61 38.95
CA THR A 12 0.71 -17.14 39.76
C THR A 12 1.71 -16.06 40.17
N LEU A 13 2.05 -15.14 39.27
CA LEU A 13 3.07 -14.11 39.50
C LEU A 13 2.49 -12.73 39.77
N ALA A 14 1.24 -12.48 39.38
CA ALA A 14 0.71 -11.12 39.45
C ALA A 14 0.19 -10.77 40.84
N LYS A 15 0.56 -9.58 41.31
CA LYS A 15 -0.03 -8.96 42.48
C LYS A 15 -1.15 -8.02 42.01
N PRO A 16 -2.43 -8.25 42.39
CA PRO A 16 -3.55 -7.44 41.91
C PRO A 16 -3.39 -5.93 42.17
N VAL A 17 -2.72 -5.55 43.26
CA VAL A 17 -2.42 -4.15 43.58
C VAL A 17 -1.42 -3.53 42.59
N GLN A 18 -0.39 -4.28 42.20
CA GLN A 18 0.62 -3.80 41.24
C GLN A 18 0.04 -3.65 39.83
N ILE A 19 -0.78 -4.60 39.37
CA ILE A 19 -1.46 -4.49 38.05
C ILE A 19 -2.33 -3.23 38.01
N ARG A 20 -3.07 -2.96 39.10
CA ARG A 20 -3.89 -1.75 39.19
C ARG A 20 -3.05 -0.48 39.17
N GLN A 21 -1.91 -0.45 39.85
CA GLN A 21 -0.97 0.66 39.75
C GLN A 21 -0.47 0.85 38.31
N TRP A 22 -0.08 -0.22 37.62
CA TRP A 22 0.34 -0.12 36.21
C TRP A 22 -0.77 0.40 35.29
N THR A 23 -2.02 0.03 35.57
CA THR A 23 -3.18 0.53 34.84
C THR A 23 -3.34 2.05 35.02
N ILE A 24 -3.12 2.56 36.25
CA ILE A 24 -3.10 4.00 36.54
C ILE A 24 -1.95 4.69 35.79
N CYS A 25 -0.78 4.06 35.71
CA CYS A 25 0.36 4.56 34.92
C CYS A 25 0.12 4.48 33.39
N GLY A 26 -1.03 3.97 32.93
CA GLY A 26 -1.43 3.96 31.52
C GLY A 26 -1.15 2.64 30.77
N LEU A 27 -0.88 1.54 31.48
CA LEU A 27 -0.90 0.21 30.89
C LEU A 27 -2.35 -0.16 30.52
N PRO A 28 -2.63 -0.67 29.31
CA PRO A 28 -3.96 -1.13 29.00
C PRO A 28 -4.35 -2.36 29.84
N THR A 29 -5.66 -2.57 29.98
CA THR A 29 -6.25 -3.66 30.77
C THR A 29 -6.33 -4.99 30.02
N ASP A 30 -5.79 -5.09 28.80
CA ASP A 30 -5.82 -6.33 28.04
C ASP A 30 -4.83 -7.37 28.61
N SER A 31 -5.15 -8.66 28.39
CA SER A 31 -4.36 -9.76 28.95
C SER A 31 -2.89 -9.72 28.50
N LEU A 32 -2.64 -9.41 27.22
CA LEU A 32 -1.29 -9.35 26.67
C LEU A 32 -0.47 -8.21 27.31
N SER A 33 -1.06 -7.02 27.47
CA SER A 33 -0.38 -5.91 28.15
C SER A 33 -0.08 -6.21 29.61
N ILE A 34 -1.01 -6.85 30.34
CA ILE A 34 -0.79 -7.26 31.73
C ILE A 34 0.33 -8.30 31.81
N GLU A 35 0.34 -9.31 30.94
CA GLU A 35 1.41 -10.30 30.84
C GLU A 35 2.76 -9.64 30.54
N ASN A 36 2.81 -8.72 29.58
CA ASN A 36 4.01 -7.96 29.26
C ASN A 36 4.51 -7.14 30.45
N GLY A 37 3.59 -6.52 31.22
CA GLY A 37 3.93 -5.80 32.44
C GLY A 37 4.53 -6.70 33.52
N ILE A 38 3.98 -7.91 33.70
CA ILE A 38 4.51 -8.93 34.61
C ILE A 38 5.91 -9.35 34.17
N ILE A 39 6.09 -9.71 32.90
CA ILE A 39 7.39 -10.13 32.36
C ILE A 39 8.41 -9.00 32.49
N MET A 40 8.03 -7.76 32.19
CA MET A 40 8.92 -6.60 32.35
C MET A 40 9.42 -6.46 33.81
N ASN A 41 8.57 -6.75 34.79
CA ASN A 41 8.91 -6.63 36.20
C ASN A 41 9.72 -7.83 36.73
N SER A 42 9.43 -9.05 36.25
CA SER A 42 10.05 -10.29 36.74
C SER A 42 11.21 -10.81 35.90
N ALA A 43 11.45 -10.29 34.70
CA ALA A 43 12.48 -10.82 33.81
C ALA A 43 13.91 -10.44 34.26
N ASP A 44 14.79 -11.43 34.24
CA ASP A 44 16.22 -11.23 34.49
C ASP A 44 16.95 -10.56 33.32
N ARG A 45 16.42 -10.70 32.09
CA ARG A 45 16.98 -10.05 30.90
C ARG A 45 16.26 -8.75 30.64
N TRP A 46 16.99 -7.72 30.21
CA TRP A 46 16.41 -6.41 29.92
C TRP A 46 15.33 -6.51 28.84
N PRO A 47 14.19 -5.83 28.98
CA PRO A 47 13.11 -5.87 28.02
C PRO A 47 13.35 -4.93 26.83
N LEU A 48 13.12 -5.44 25.63
CA LEU A 48 13.02 -4.67 24.38
C LEU A 48 11.58 -4.73 23.89
N MET A 49 10.91 -3.59 23.99
CA MET A 49 9.49 -3.45 23.72
C MET A 49 9.25 -3.01 22.27
N ILE A 50 8.50 -3.82 21.54
CA ILE A 50 8.03 -3.54 20.19
C ILE A 50 6.75 -2.71 20.32
N ASP A 51 6.86 -1.40 20.08
CA ASP A 51 5.82 -0.41 20.37
C ASP A 51 5.70 0.62 19.22
N PRO A 52 5.05 0.25 18.11
CA PRO A 52 4.88 1.15 16.96
C PRO A 52 4.01 2.38 17.25
N GLN A 53 3.17 2.34 18.29
CA GLN A 53 2.22 3.41 18.65
C GLN A 53 2.69 4.28 19.83
N GLY A 54 3.83 3.94 20.45
CA GLY A 54 4.41 4.67 21.56
C GLY A 54 3.63 4.55 22.88
N GLN A 55 2.82 3.51 23.05
CA GLN A 55 2.03 3.27 24.25
C GLN A 55 2.90 2.78 25.42
N ALA A 56 3.72 1.76 25.17
CA ALA A 56 4.67 1.26 26.16
C ALA A 56 5.63 2.37 26.60
N ASN A 57 6.09 3.19 25.65
CA ASN A 57 6.97 4.31 25.94
C ASN A 57 6.33 5.35 26.89
N ARG A 58 5.03 5.66 26.72
CA ARG A 58 4.31 6.54 27.67
C ARG A 58 4.15 5.89 29.04
N PHE A 59 3.81 4.60 29.06
CA PHE A 59 3.65 3.83 30.28
C PHE A 59 4.95 3.79 31.10
N ILE A 60 6.09 3.44 30.49
CA ILE A 60 7.37 3.37 31.21
C ILE A 60 7.86 4.73 31.71
N LYS A 61 7.57 5.82 31.00
CA LYS A 61 7.92 7.17 31.46
C LYS A 61 7.11 7.57 32.69
N LYS A 62 5.81 7.27 32.71
CA LYS A 62 4.95 7.49 33.89
C LYS A 62 5.36 6.58 35.05
N LEU A 63 5.64 5.31 34.78
CA LEU A 63 6.11 4.37 35.79
C LEU A 63 7.44 4.82 36.39
N ALA A 64 8.39 5.28 35.56
CA ALA A 64 9.68 5.79 36.03
C ALA A 64 9.55 7.07 36.87
N GLN A 65 8.52 7.90 36.63
CA GLN A 65 8.26 9.07 37.49
C GLN A 65 7.80 8.67 38.90
N GLU A 66 7.07 7.57 39.05
CA GLU A 66 6.59 7.09 40.35
C GLU A 66 7.61 6.21 41.09
N ASP A 67 8.24 5.25 40.38
CA ASP A 67 9.04 4.19 41.00
C ASP A 67 10.56 4.46 41.01
N ALA A 68 11.07 5.36 40.15
CA ALA A 68 12.52 5.59 40.07
C ALA A 68 13.00 6.56 41.16
N THR A 69 13.45 6.01 42.29
CA THR A 69 13.94 6.79 43.45
C THR A 69 15.08 7.76 43.11
N ASN A 70 15.92 7.42 42.11
CA ASN A 70 17.09 8.20 41.71
C ASN A 70 16.87 8.97 40.39
N GLY A 71 15.65 8.97 39.86
CA GLY A 71 15.27 9.57 38.56
C GLY A 71 15.57 8.67 37.34
N PHE A 72 15.27 9.20 36.15
CA PHE A 72 15.45 8.49 34.88
C PHE A 72 15.96 9.43 33.78
N ASP A 73 16.69 8.88 32.81
CA ASP A 73 17.19 9.58 31.62
C ASP A 73 16.64 8.90 30.34
N VAL A 74 16.15 9.70 29.39
CA VAL A 74 15.62 9.23 28.09
C VAL A 74 16.60 9.59 26.99
N VAL A 75 17.06 8.60 26.21
CA VAL A 75 18.09 8.80 25.18
C VAL A 75 17.78 8.00 23.92
N LYS A 76 18.29 8.47 22.77
CA LYS A 76 18.24 7.76 21.48
C LYS A 76 19.62 7.31 21.05
N MET A 77 19.70 6.22 20.27
CA MET A 77 20.98 5.72 19.74
C MET A 77 21.70 6.68 18.79
N THR A 78 20.98 7.62 18.17
CA THR A 78 21.57 8.63 17.27
C THR A 78 22.54 9.56 18.00
N ASP A 79 22.32 9.79 19.29
CA ASP A 79 23.12 10.71 20.10
C ASP A 79 24.16 9.94 20.94
N GLY A 80 25.11 9.28 20.27
CA GLY A 80 26.06 8.33 20.90
C GLY A 80 26.81 8.87 22.13
N LYS A 81 27.22 10.15 22.13
CA LYS A 81 27.90 10.77 23.29
C LYS A 81 26.98 10.94 24.51
N LEU A 82 25.71 11.29 24.27
CA LEU A 82 24.70 11.43 25.32
C LEU A 82 24.33 10.05 25.87
N LEU A 83 24.26 9.03 25.02
CA LEU A 83 24.00 7.65 25.41
C LEU A 83 25.06 7.13 26.37
N THR A 84 26.35 7.22 26.02
CA THR A 84 27.43 6.73 26.89
C THR A 84 27.39 7.44 28.26
N ARG A 85 27.25 8.77 28.27
CA ARG A 85 27.19 9.56 29.51
C ARG A 85 25.98 9.21 30.37
N ALA A 86 24.81 9.02 29.76
CA ALA A 86 23.60 8.62 30.48
C ALA A 86 23.72 7.21 31.06
N LEU A 87 24.35 6.28 30.34
CA LEU A 87 24.62 4.93 30.84
C LEU A 87 25.63 4.95 32.00
N GLU A 88 26.73 5.70 31.87
CA GLU A 88 27.72 5.83 32.94
C GLU A 88 27.10 6.41 34.23
N ASN A 89 26.34 7.49 34.10
CA ASN A 89 25.62 8.10 35.22
C ASN A 89 24.53 7.17 35.77
N GLY A 90 23.79 6.52 34.88
CA GLY A 90 22.73 5.59 35.24
C GLY A 90 23.26 4.44 36.08
N ILE A 91 24.35 3.80 35.64
CA ILE A 91 25.00 2.69 36.36
C ILE A 91 25.55 3.17 37.71
N ARG A 92 26.24 4.33 37.73
CA ARG A 92 26.89 4.85 38.95
C ARG A 92 25.89 5.29 40.02
N PHE A 93 24.83 5.98 39.61
CA PHE A 93 23.84 6.56 40.52
C PHE A 93 22.56 5.74 40.64
N GLY A 94 22.43 4.64 39.90
CA GLY A 94 21.23 3.78 39.91
C GLY A 94 20.00 4.44 39.26
N LYS A 95 20.19 5.32 38.26
CA LYS A 95 19.08 5.90 37.50
C LYS A 95 18.55 4.92 36.47
N TRP A 96 17.27 5.06 36.10
CA TRP A 96 16.74 4.28 34.98
C TRP A 96 17.15 4.92 33.65
N VAL A 97 17.55 4.11 32.68
CA VAL A 97 17.89 4.59 31.33
C VAL A 97 16.91 3.99 30.33
N ILE A 98 16.21 4.85 29.60
CA ILE A 98 15.24 4.47 28.57
C ILE A 98 15.85 4.79 27.21
N ILE A 99 16.05 3.76 26.38
CA ILE A 99 16.52 3.91 25.00
C ILE A 99 15.33 3.87 24.05
N GLU A 100 15.09 4.98 23.34
CA GLU A 100 14.04 5.10 22.34
C GLU A 100 14.51 4.77 20.93
N ASN A 101 13.60 4.20 20.13
CA ASN A 101 13.77 3.89 18.71
C ASN A 101 15.00 3.01 18.42
N VAL A 102 15.09 1.87 19.10
CA VAL A 102 16.11 0.85 18.77
C VAL A 102 15.81 0.31 17.37
N LEU A 103 16.61 0.74 16.40
CA LEU A 103 16.45 0.37 14.99
C LEU A 103 16.93 -1.06 14.73
N GLU A 104 16.35 -1.68 13.70
CA GLU A 104 16.84 -2.91 13.10
C GLU A 104 17.81 -2.58 11.96
N TYR A 105 18.97 -3.23 11.93
CA TYR A 105 19.90 -3.12 10.81
C TYR A 105 19.83 -4.38 9.96
N THR A 106 18.94 -4.35 8.97
CA THR A 106 18.92 -5.33 7.88
C THR A 106 19.44 -4.70 6.60
N TYR A 107 20.29 -5.45 5.90
CA TYR A 107 21.01 -5.06 4.70
C TYR A 107 20.05 -4.65 3.56
N ILE A 108 19.92 -3.36 3.27
CA ILE A 108 19.52 -2.95 1.92
C ILE A 108 20.79 -2.86 1.10
N CYS A 109 21.10 -3.96 0.40
CA CYS A 109 22.17 -3.97 -0.59
C CYS A 109 21.75 -3.07 -1.77
N PHE A 110 22.24 -1.83 -1.78
CA PHE A 110 22.09 -0.89 -2.89
C PHE A 110 22.90 -1.39 -4.10
N PHE A 111 22.34 -2.32 -4.87
CA PHE A 111 22.85 -2.66 -6.21
C PHE A 111 21.85 -2.38 -7.34
N CYS A 112 20.70 -1.77 -7.04
CA CYS A 112 19.66 -1.52 -8.05
C CYS A 112 19.80 -0.19 -8.83
N PHE A 113 20.91 0.56 -8.69
CA PHE A 113 21.07 1.87 -9.36
C PHE A 113 22.49 2.16 -9.91
N LYS A 114 23.19 1.13 -10.43
CA LYS A 114 24.43 1.35 -11.20
C LYS A 114 24.25 0.94 -12.66
N ARG A 115 23.64 1.83 -13.45
CA ARG A 115 23.78 1.79 -14.92
C ARG A 115 24.31 3.10 -15.53
N LEU A 116 24.92 3.98 -14.74
CA LEU A 116 25.74 5.07 -15.27
C LEU A 116 26.94 5.32 -14.35
N TYR A 117 28.13 5.48 -14.96
CA TYR A 117 29.45 5.76 -14.40
C TYR A 117 30.27 4.57 -13.85
N THR A 118 31.14 4.09 -14.73
CA THR A 118 32.36 3.31 -14.46
C THR A 118 33.40 4.19 -13.74
N ILE A 119 34.25 3.56 -12.92
CA ILE A 119 35.43 4.11 -12.21
C ILE A 119 35.10 4.73 -10.85
N PHE A 120 35.01 3.89 -9.81
CA PHE A 120 35.68 4.05 -8.51
C PHE A 120 35.35 2.80 -7.66
N SER A 121 36.27 1.85 -7.69
CA SER A 121 36.24 0.61 -6.92
C SER A 121 37.29 0.73 -5.83
N SER A 122 36.92 1.31 -4.68
CA SER A 122 37.58 1.12 -3.38
C SER A 122 36.83 1.93 -2.32
N PHE A 123 36.67 1.37 -1.12
CA PHE A 123 36.06 1.96 0.07
C PHE A 123 34.54 2.17 0.06
N PHE A 124 33.79 1.16 0.47
CA PHE A 124 32.67 1.29 1.42
C PHE A 124 32.18 -0.13 1.78
N VAL A 125 32.87 -0.75 2.75
CA VAL A 125 32.31 -1.91 3.47
C VAL A 125 31.22 -1.33 4.38
N THR A 126 29.96 -1.51 4.00
CA THR A 126 28.83 -1.14 4.85
C THR A 126 28.81 -2.09 6.05
N GLN A 127 29.38 -1.64 7.17
CA GLN A 127 29.41 -2.41 8.40
C GLN A 127 27.99 -2.69 8.91
N LYS A 128 27.77 -3.97 9.19
CA LYS A 128 26.74 -4.53 10.06
C LYS A 128 26.79 -3.80 11.41
N LYS A 129 25.96 -2.78 11.64
CA LYS A 129 25.82 -2.20 12.98
C LYS A 129 24.74 -2.98 13.72
N THR A 130 25.11 -4.01 14.44
CA THR A 130 24.31 -4.50 15.56
C THR A 130 24.16 -3.38 16.61
N LEU A 131 23.29 -3.57 17.63
CA LEU A 131 23.28 -2.73 18.85
C LEU A 131 24.72 -2.34 19.24
N ASP A 132 24.95 -1.07 19.62
CA ASP A 132 26.29 -0.54 19.88
C ASP A 132 27.10 -1.53 20.73
N PRO A 133 28.29 -2.01 20.29
CA PRO A 133 29.09 -2.97 21.04
C PRO A 133 29.37 -2.56 22.49
N GLN A 134 29.28 -1.26 22.82
CA GLN A 134 29.40 -0.77 24.20
C GLN A 134 28.24 -1.22 25.12
N LEU A 135 27.08 -1.55 24.56
CA LEU A 135 25.92 -2.05 25.31
C LEU A 135 26.05 -3.53 25.67
N GLU A 136 26.88 -4.28 24.95
CA GLU A 136 27.08 -5.72 25.13
C GLU A 136 27.33 -6.15 26.60
N PRO A 137 28.28 -5.54 27.36
CA PRO A 137 28.50 -5.89 28.76
C PRO A 137 27.28 -5.60 29.65
N ILE A 138 26.49 -4.57 29.34
CA ILE A 138 25.27 -4.23 30.09
C ILE A 138 24.15 -5.23 29.79
N LEU A 139 23.98 -5.59 28.52
CA LEU A 139 22.96 -6.54 28.06
C LEU A 139 23.19 -7.93 28.66
N GLN A 140 24.45 -8.37 28.71
CA GLN A 140 24.84 -9.63 29.35
C GLN A 140 24.88 -9.55 30.90
N ARG A 141 24.73 -8.35 31.47
CA ARG A 141 24.92 -8.07 32.91
C ARG A 141 26.26 -8.64 33.42
N ALA A 142 27.36 -8.34 32.70
CA ALA A 142 28.72 -8.80 33.03
C ALA A 142 29.31 -8.04 34.23
N VAL A 143 28.66 -8.16 35.38
CA VAL A 143 29.07 -7.55 36.66
C VAL A 143 30.10 -8.45 37.34
N PHE A 144 31.20 -7.87 37.79
CA PHE A 144 32.24 -8.56 38.55
C PHE A 144 32.46 -7.87 39.90
N SER A 145 32.80 -8.65 40.93
CA SER A 145 33.05 -8.09 42.26
C SER A 145 34.53 -7.80 42.48
N LEU A 146 34.84 -6.57 42.91
CA LEU A 146 36.15 -6.16 43.38
C LEU A 146 36.00 -5.67 44.83
N LYS A 147 36.76 -6.26 45.76
CA LYS A 147 36.77 -5.86 47.18
C LYS A 147 35.38 -5.81 47.84
N GLY A 148 34.46 -6.69 47.43
CA GLY A 148 33.10 -6.78 47.98
C GLY A 148 32.09 -5.82 47.34
N GLU A 149 32.53 -4.89 46.49
CA GLU A 149 31.67 -4.01 45.70
C GLU A 149 31.52 -4.55 44.27
N GLN A 150 30.40 -4.24 43.61
CA GLN A 150 30.10 -4.69 42.26
C GLN A 150 30.51 -3.64 41.22
N TYR A 151 31.17 -4.07 40.15
CA TYR A 151 31.64 -3.22 39.06
C TYR A 151 31.25 -3.80 37.71
N ILE A 152 31.09 -2.92 36.72
CA ILE A 152 30.88 -3.29 35.32
C ILE A 152 31.87 -2.53 34.44
N LYS A 153 32.39 -3.20 33.40
CA LYS A 153 33.32 -2.58 32.45
C LYS A 153 32.54 -2.09 31.23
N LEU A 154 32.56 -0.79 30.98
CA LEU A 154 31.93 -0.14 29.84
C LEU A 154 33.03 0.47 28.95
N GLY A 155 33.33 -0.16 27.81
CA GLY A 155 34.50 0.21 27.02
C GLY A 155 35.79 0.03 27.83
N ASP A 156 36.54 1.12 28.02
CA ASP A 156 37.75 1.13 28.85
C ASP A 156 37.49 1.53 30.32
N ASN A 157 36.29 2.02 30.64
CA ASN A 157 35.94 2.53 31.97
C ASN A 157 35.38 1.42 32.87
N THR A 158 35.87 1.32 34.10
CA THR A 158 35.29 0.47 35.16
C THR A 158 34.40 1.31 36.07
N ILE A 159 33.12 0.98 36.13
CA ILE A 159 32.09 1.79 36.80
C ILE A 159 31.49 0.97 37.94
N HIS A 160 31.30 1.60 39.09
CA HIS A 160 30.61 1.00 40.23
C HIS A 160 29.15 0.72 39.86
N TYR A 161 28.70 -0.52 40.02
CA TYR A 161 27.36 -0.97 39.66
C TYR A 161 26.38 -0.76 40.81
N ASN A 162 25.30 -0.01 40.57
CA ASN A 162 24.22 0.15 41.52
C ASN A 162 23.03 -0.76 41.16
N ASN A 163 22.57 -1.57 42.11
CA ASN A 163 21.46 -2.52 41.93
C ASN A 163 20.11 -1.85 41.59
N SER A 164 19.97 -0.53 41.81
CA SER A 164 18.76 0.23 41.45
C SER A 164 18.70 0.59 39.97
N PHE A 165 19.79 0.39 39.22
CA PHE A 165 19.86 0.67 37.79
C PHE A 165 18.93 -0.24 36.99
N LYS A 166 18.13 0.35 36.10
CA LYS A 166 17.32 -0.39 35.11
C LYS A 166 17.53 0.15 33.71
N LEU A 167 17.64 -0.75 32.74
CA LEU A 167 17.70 -0.45 31.31
C LEU A 167 16.41 -0.90 30.62
N LEU A 168 15.73 0.02 29.95
CA LEU A 168 14.52 -0.26 29.17
C LEU A 168 14.73 0.19 27.73
N MET A 169 14.29 -0.62 26.77
CA MET A 169 14.44 -0.32 25.34
C MET A 169 13.10 -0.38 24.63
N THR A 170 12.87 0.54 23.69
CA THR A 170 11.66 0.58 22.85
C THR A 170 12.02 0.68 21.38
N THR A 171 11.21 0.08 20.51
CA THR A 171 11.30 0.24 19.05
C THR A 171 9.95 0.60 18.45
N LYS A 172 9.95 1.54 17.50
CA LYS A 172 8.76 1.92 16.72
C LYS A 172 8.50 0.99 15.53
N LEU A 173 9.41 0.05 15.24
CA LEU A 173 9.24 -0.90 14.14
C LEU A 173 8.18 -1.94 14.54
N PRO A 174 7.13 -2.18 13.73
CA PRO A 174 6.06 -3.10 14.09
C PRO A 174 6.47 -4.57 14.03
N ASN A 175 7.40 -4.93 13.14
CA ASN A 175 7.90 -6.30 13.00
C ASN A 175 9.42 -6.30 12.79
N PRO A 176 10.22 -6.10 13.86
CA PRO A 176 11.67 -6.09 13.75
C PRO A 176 12.24 -7.51 13.66
N HIS A 177 13.10 -7.77 12.69
CA HIS A 177 13.86 -9.02 12.57
C HIS A 177 15.21 -8.92 13.31
N TYR A 178 15.24 -9.44 14.53
CA TYR A 178 16.47 -9.52 15.33
C TYR A 178 17.19 -10.86 15.12
N PRO A 179 18.52 -10.87 14.96
CA PRO A 179 19.28 -12.11 14.86
C PRO A 179 19.16 -12.92 16.18
N PRO A 180 19.23 -14.27 16.13
CA PRO A 180 19.10 -15.12 17.31
C PRO A 180 20.04 -14.75 18.47
N GLU A 181 21.26 -14.30 18.15
CA GLU A 181 22.23 -13.81 19.14
C GLU A 181 21.67 -12.69 20.05
N LEU A 182 20.82 -11.82 19.50
CA LEU A 182 20.22 -10.71 20.22
C LEU A 182 19.01 -11.16 21.04
N GLN A 183 18.21 -12.08 20.49
CA GLN A 183 17.03 -12.66 21.14
C GLN A 183 17.40 -13.47 22.39
N VAL A 184 18.61 -14.03 22.44
CA VAL A 184 19.12 -14.69 23.65
C VAL A 184 19.46 -13.68 24.74
N LYS A 185 19.99 -12.51 24.39
CA LYS A 185 20.46 -11.49 25.35
C LYS A 185 19.33 -10.65 25.95
N VAL A 186 18.27 -10.41 25.18
CA VAL A 186 17.23 -9.44 25.50
C VAL A 186 15.86 -10.13 25.54
N THR A 187 14.97 -9.72 26.45
CA THR A 187 13.58 -10.20 26.46
C THR A 187 12.76 -9.38 25.47
N LEU A 188 12.28 -9.99 24.40
CA LEU A 188 11.38 -9.31 23.46
C LEU A 188 9.96 -9.27 24.02
N LEU A 189 9.38 -8.07 24.12
CA LEU A 189 7.99 -7.86 24.54
C LEU A 189 7.22 -7.19 23.41
N ASN A 190 6.06 -7.74 23.07
CA ASN A 190 5.23 -7.20 21.99
C ASN A 190 4.10 -6.31 22.55
N PHE A 191 4.23 -5.00 22.38
CA PHE A 191 3.23 -4.00 22.75
C PHE A 191 2.42 -3.49 21.54
N THR A 192 2.39 -4.22 20.43
CA THR A 192 1.48 -3.91 19.32
C THR A 192 0.03 -3.97 19.80
N VAL A 193 -0.74 -2.94 19.44
CA VAL A 193 -2.16 -2.83 19.81
C VAL A 193 -2.95 -4.00 19.23
N THR A 194 -3.68 -4.72 20.09
CA THR A 194 -4.57 -5.81 19.71
C THR A 194 -6.00 -5.30 19.46
N PRO A 195 -6.81 -5.99 18.63
CA PRO A 195 -8.21 -5.61 18.41
C PRO A 195 -9.06 -5.51 19.68
N VAL A 196 -8.83 -6.42 20.63
CA VAL A 196 -9.51 -6.44 21.93
C VAL A 196 -9.02 -5.31 22.82
N GLY A 197 -7.70 -5.10 22.93
CA GLY A 197 -7.16 -4.01 23.73
C GLY A 197 -7.60 -2.63 23.25
N LEU A 198 -7.69 -2.43 21.93
CA LEU A 198 -8.21 -1.20 21.36
C LEU A 198 -9.72 -1.03 21.59
N GLN A 199 -10.49 -2.11 21.48
CA GLN A 199 -11.92 -2.10 21.76
C GLN A 199 -12.20 -1.64 23.20
N ASP A 200 -11.44 -2.13 24.18
CA ASP A 200 -11.59 -1.72 25.58
C ASP A 200 -11.24 -0.24 25.79
N GLN A 201 -10.19 0.25 25.12
CA GLN A 201 -9.82 1.67 25.14
C GLN A 201 -10.91 2.54 24.52
N MET A 202 -11.46 2.16 23.36
CA MET A 202 -12.58 2.87 22.73
C MET A 202 -13.83 2.85 23.59
N LEU A 203 -14.11 1.73 24.25
CA LEU A 203 -15.25 1.61 25.16
C LEU A 203 -15.12 2.61 26.32
N GLY A 204 -13.93 2.72 26.92
CA GLY A 204 -13.64 3.72 27.94
C GLY A 204 -13.90 5.15 27.44
N LEU A 205 -13.47 5.47 26.22
CA LEU A 205 -13.70 6.79 25.62
C LEU A 205 -15.18 7.09 25.35
N VAL A 206 -15.94 6.13 24.79
CA VAL A 206 -17.38 6.32 24.54
C VAL A 206 -18.11 6.55 25.87
N VAL A 207 -17.85 5.71 26.87
CA VAL A 207 -18.52 5.80 28.17
C VAL A 207 -18.14 7.10 28.88
N ALA A 208 -16.88 7.53 28.80
CA ALA A 208 -16.45 8.80 29.38
C ALA A 208 -17.17 10.01 28.79
N LYS A 209 -17.55 9.97 27.50
CA LYS A 209 -18.26 11.06 26.81
C LYS A 209 -19.78 10.98 26.93
N GLU A 210 -20.38 9.81 26.70
CA GLU A 210 -21.84 9.62 26.71
C GLU A 210 -22.40 9.47 28.13
N ALA A 211 -21.67 8.80 29.03
CA ALA A 211 -22.11 8.50 30.39
C ALA A 211 -20.99 8.76 31.42
N PRO A 212 -20.52 10.01 31.57
CA PRO A 212 -19.37 10.36 32.42
C PRO A 212 -19.55 9.92 33.88
N GLN A 213 -20.79 9.91 34.37
CA GLN A 213 -21.10 9.48 35.75
C GLN A 213 -20.74 8.01 36.01
N LEU A 214 -20.87 7.14 35.01
CA LEU A 214 -20.49 5.72 35.14
C LEU A 214 -18.97 5.57 35.22
N GLU A 215 -18.23 6.35 34.43
CA GLU A 215 -16.77 6.27 34.41
C GLU A 215 -16.14 6.86 35.68
N ILE A 216 -16.69 7.98 36.18
CA ILE A 216 -16.26 8.55 37.47
C ILE A 216 -16.50 7.55 38.60
N LYS A 217 -17.72 6.97 38.68
CA LYS A 217 -18.03 5.94 39.69
C LYS A 217 -17.12 4.73 39.59
N LYS A 218 -16.80 4.27 38.38
CA LYS A 218 -15.86 3.17 38.18
C LYS A 218 -14.46 3.52 38.69
N ASN A 219 -13.96 4.70 38.35
CA ASN A 219 -12.64 5.15 38.82
C ASN A 219 -12.59 5.29 40.35
N GLU A 220 -13.63 5.83 40.97
CA GLU A 220 -13.76 5.91 42.43
C GLU A 220 -13.78 4.51 43.08
N LEU A 221 -14.50 3.56 42.49
CA LEU A 221 -14.53 2.16 42.94
C LEU A 221 -13.16 1.49 42.78
N VAL A 222 -12.45 1.75 41.68
CA VAL A 222 -11.10 1.21 41.43
C VAL A 222 -10.11 1.73 42.47
N VAL A 223 -10.10 3.04 42.73
CA VAL A 223 -9.20 3.67 43.71
C VAL A 223 -9.52 3.21 45.14
N SER A 224 -10.81 3.22 45.52
CA SER A 224 -11.22 2.76 46.86
C SER A 224 -10.94 1.28 47.09
N SER A 225 -11.20 0.43 46.09
CA SER A 225 -10.88 -1.00 46.14
C SER A 225 -9.36 -1.25 46.23
N ALA A 226 -8.55 -0.46 45.52
CA ALA A 226 -7.09 -0.53 45.61
C ALA A 226 -6.57 -0.09 47.00
N ALA A 227 -7.11 1.00 47.55
CA ALA A 227 -6.78 1.45 48.90
C ALA A 227 -7.13 0.41 49.97
N MET A 228 -8.32 -0.21 49.88
CA MET A 228 -8.73 -1.27 50.80
C MET A 228 -7.82 -2.50 50.72
N LYS A 229 -7.45 -2.95 49.51
CA LYS A 229 -6.52 -4.08 49.33
C LYS A 229 -5.11 -3.76 49.86
N LYS A 230 -4.63 -2.53 49.65
CA LYS A 230 -3.35 -2.08 50.20
C LYS A 230 -3.36 -2.05 51.74
N GLN A 231 -4.43 -1.51 52.33
CA GLN A 231 -4.61 -1.50 53.79
C GLN A 231 -4.62 -2.92 54.38
N LEU A 232 -5.32 -3.87 53.73
CA LEU A 232 -5.29 -5.28 54.14
C LEU A 232 -3.88 -5.85 54.16
N GLN A 233 -3.09 -5.57 53.12
CA GLN A 233 -1.73 -6.06 53.00
C GLN A 233 -0.78 -5.39 54.01
N GLU A 234 -0.94 -4.09 54.27
CA GLU A 234 -0.18 -3.37 55.30
C GLU A 234 -0.47 -3.92 56.70
N ILE A 235 -1.73 -4.17 57.01
CA ILE A 235 -2.14 -4.80 58.29
C ILE A 235 -1.51 -6.18 58.41
N GLU A 236 -1.60 -7.02 57.37
CA GLU A 236 -1.00 -8.36 57.36
C GLU A 236 0.52 -8.31 57.56
N THR A 237 1.20 -7.41 56.84
CA THR A 237 2.66 -7.24 56.93
C THR A 237 3.06 -6.75 58.33
N LYS A 238 2.29 -5.84 58.92
CA LYS A 238 2.54 -5.33 60.27
C LYS A 238 2.29 -6.38 61.35
N ILE A 239 1.28 -7.24 61.17
CA ILE A 239 1.08 -8.43 62.02
C ILE A 239 2.29 -9.37 61.92
N LEU A 240 2.75 -9.69 60.72
CA LEU A 240 3.92 -10.55 60.51
C LEU A 240 5.20 -9.95 61.09
N GLN A 241 5.38 -8.63 60.99
CA GLN A 241 6.51 -7.92 61.56
C GLN A 241 6.47 -7.99 63.09
N LEU A 242 5.33 -7.68 63.72
CA LEU A 242 5.17 -7.76 65.18
C LEU A 242 5.34 -9.20 65.70
N LEU A 243 4.84 -10.21 64.98
CA LEU A 243 5.06 -11.62 65.30
C LEU A 243 6.53 -12.04 65.18
N LYS A 244 7.28 -11.45 64.25
CA LYS A 244 8.72 -11.71 64.05
C LYS A 244 9.58 -11.00 65.09
N GLU A 245 9.16 -9.83 65.55
CA GLU A 245 9.85 -9.01 66.55
C GLU A 245 9.59 -9.51 67.99
N ALA A 246 8.45 -10.18 68.23
CA ALA A 246 8.14 -10.82 69.50
C ALA A 246 9.17 -11.91 69.83
N LYS A 247 9.97 -11.70 70.89
CA LYS A 247 10.91 -12.68 71.45
C LYS A 247 10.44 -13.09 72.85
N GLY A 248 9.92 -14.30 72.99
CA GLY A 248 9.40 -14.83 74.27
C GLY A 248 8.03 -15.49 74.10
N ASP A 249 7.30 -15.66 75.20
CA ASP A 249 5.91 -16.12 75.16
C ASP A 249 5.03 -15.02 74.55
N ILE A 250 4.30 -15.36 73.48
CA ILE A 250 3.52 -14.42 72.65
C ILE A 250 2.38 -13.77 73.46
N LEU A 251 2.02 -14.38 74.60
CA LEU A 251 0.99 -13.90 75.52
C LEU A 251 1.44 -12.73 76.41
N ASP A 252 2.75 -12.47 76.51
CA ASP A 252 3.30 -11.39 77.35
C ASP A 252 3.46 -10.06 76.60
N ASP A 253 3.31 -10.06 75.27
CA ASP A 253 3.46 -8.87 74.42
C ASP A 253 2.12 -8.11 74.31
N GLU A 254 1.86 -7.23 75.30
CA GLU A 254 0.65 -6.40 75.35
C GLU A 254 0.45 -5.56 74.08
N ASN A 255 1.53 -5.14 73.40
CA ASN A 255 1.45 -4.37 72.15
C ASN A 255 0.91 -5.23 71.00
N LEU A 256 1.34 -6.49 70.90
CA LEU A 256 0.83 -7.44 69.92
C LEU A 256 -0.65 -7.76 70.18
N ILE A 257 -1.04 -7.95 71.44
CA ILE A 257 -2.42 -8.24 71.83
C ILE A 257 -3.33 -7.04 71.59
N CYS A 258 -2.90 -5.83 71.96
CA CYS A 258 -3.62 -4.59 71.67
C CYS A 258 -3.75 -4.39 70.16
N PHE A 259 -2.67 -4.52 69.38
CA PHE A 259 -2.70 -4.34 67.93
C PHE A 259 -3.51 -5.43 67.21
N LEU A 260 -3.48 -6.69 67.66
CA LEU A 260 -4.36 -7.75 67.16
C LEU A 260 -5.82 -7.46 67.49
N SER A 261 -6.10 -6.93 68.69
CA SER A 261 -7.46 -6.53 69.08
C SER A 261 -7.97 -5.32 68.29
N GLU A 262 -7.10 -4.35 68.00
CA GLU A 262 -7.38 -3.18 67.15
C GLU A 262 -7.54 -3.61 65.69
N SER A 263 -6.64 -4.42 65.15
CA SER A 263 -6.77 -5.01 63.80
C SER A 263 -8.07 -5.80 63.66
N LYS A 264 -8.45 -6.54 64.72
CA LYS A 264 -9.73 -7.27 64.80
C LYS A 264 -10.94 -6.36 65.00
N LYS A 265 -10.79 -5.13 65.52
CA LYS A 265 -11.84 -4.08 65.64
C LYS A 265 -11.98 -3.28 64.35
N THR A 266 -10.89 -2.90 63.68
CA THR A 266 -10.89 -2.21 62.37
C THR A 266 -11.50 -3.09 61.28
N VAL A 267 -11.39 -4.42 61.39
CA VAL A 267 -12.09 -5.42 60.55
C VAL A 267 -13.58 -5.59 60.91
N ARG A 268 -14.06 -4.94 61.99
CA ARG A 268 -15.38 -5.16 62.63
C ARG A 268 -16.26 -3.91 62.77
N ILE A 269 -15.81 -2.74 62.32
CA ILE A 269 -16.52 -1.48 62.53
C ILE A 269 -16.96 -0.94 61.17
N PHE A 270 -18.13 -1.37 60.70
CA PHE A 270 -19.34 -0.54 60.58
C PHE A 270 -20.49 -1.41 60.08
N THR A 271 -21.47 -1.75 60.94
CA THR A 271 -22.92 -1.48 60.76
C THR A 271 -23.69 -1.99 61.99
N ILE A 272 -24.25 -1.08 62.79
CA ILE A 272 -25.34 -1.44 63.71
C ILE A 272 -26.62 -1.48 62.87
N ILE A 273 -27.06 -2.66 62.43
CA ILE A 273 -28.48 -2.88 62.10
C ILE A 273 -29.12 -3.60 63.29
N PRO A 274 -30.02 -2.96 64.05
CA PRO A 274 -30.72 -3.65 65.12
C PRO A 274 -31.74 -4.60 64.48
N LYS A 275 -31.47 -5.91 64.50
CA LYS A 275 -32.50 -6.93 64.30
C LYS A 275 -32.77 -7.68 65.60
N GLN A 276 -34.07 -7.87 65.84
CA GLN A 276 -34.69 -8.17 67.11
C GLN A 276 -34.21 -9.46 67.80
N LYS A 277 -34.26 -9.43 69.14
CA LYS A 277 -34.12 -10.58 70.05
C LYS A 277 -35.07 -11.72 69.64
N LYS A 278 -34.52 -12.88 69.26
CA LYS A 278 -35.20 -14.17 69.47
C LYS A 278 -34.59 -14.87 70.68
N LYS A 279 -35.47 -15.29 71.60
CA LYS A 279 -35.17 -16.13 72.76
C LYS A 279 -34.72 -17.52 72.27
N GLY A 280 -33.59 -17.99 72.77
CA GLY A 280 -33.08 -19.33 72.49
C GLY A 280 -31.57 -19.27 72.30
N GLY A 281 -30.84 -19.42 73.40
CA GLY A 281 -29.38 -19.38 73.40
C GLY A 281 -28.80 -20.55 72.61
N GLN A 282 -28.19 -20.23 71.47
CA GLN A 282 -27.14 -20.99 70.82
C GLN A 282 -26.28 -19.98 70.06
N TYR A 283 -25.02 -19.84 70.47
CA TYR A 283 -24.03 -19.03 69.77
C TYR A 283 -23.43 -19.91 68.66
N GLU A 284 -23.88 -19.75 67.42
CA GLU A 284 -23.12 -20.20 66.26
C GLU A 284 -22.11 -19.11 65.89
N LEU A 285 -20.83 -19.44 66.04
CA LEU A 285 -19.68 -18.62 65.61
C LEU A 285 -19.59 -18.63 64.09
N TYR A 286 -20.15 -17.62 63.44
CA TYR A 286 -19.85 -17.31 62.04
C TYR A 286 -18.60 -16.41 61.97
N PHE A 287 -17.51 -16.95 61.41
CA PHE A 287 -16.25 -16.26 61.14
C PHE A 287 -16.26 -15.72 59.69
N SER A 288 -16.41 -14.40 59.50
CA SER A 288 -16.06 -13.64 58.26
C SER A 288 -16.32 -12.13 58.48
N GLN A 289 -15.30 -11.27 58.69
CA GLN A 289 -14.64 -10.39 57.70
C GLN A 289 -15.57 -9.37 56.99
N GLU A 290 -15.82 -8.21 57.61
CA GLU A 290 -16.61 -7.11 56.99
C GLU A 290 -15.90 -6.46 55.78
N ILE A 291 -14.57 -6.36 55.79
CA ILE A 291 -13.82 -5.86 54.62
C ILE A 291 -14.00 -6.80 53.41
N ASN A 292 -14.06 -8.13 53.61
CA ASN A 292 -14.37 -9.06 52.52
C ASN A 292 -15.84 -8.97 52.05
N VAL A 293 -16.75 -8.53 52.92
CA VAL A 293 -18.14 -8.26 52.53
C VAL A 293 -18.21 -6.97 51.71
N GLN A 294 -17.53 -5.89 52.12
CA GLN A 294 -17.45 -4.65 51.34
C GLN A 294 -16.76 -4.85 49.99
N VAL A 295 -15.68 -5.65 49.94
CA VAL A 295 -15.03 -6.02 48.68
C VAL A 295 -16.00 -6.80 47.78
N LYS A 296 -16.78 -7.75 48.33
CA LYS A 296 -17.82 -8.47 47.56
C LYS A 296 -18.99 -7.58 47.11
N GLU A 297 -19.36 -6.57 47.88
CA GLU A 297 -20.38 -5.59 47.49
C GLU A 297 -19.86 -4.67 46.38
N GLN A 298 -18.60 -4.21 46.49
CA GLN A 298 -17.93 -3.48 45.42
C GLN A 298 -17.84 -4.30 44.13
N GLU A 299 -17.54 -5.60 44.22
CA GLU A 299 -17.54 -6.50 43.05
C GLU A 299 -18.93 -6.60 42.39
N LYS A 300 -20.02 -6.61 43.17
CA LYS A 300 -21.39 -6.59 42.61
C LYS A 300 -21.69 -5.27 41.89
N VAL A 301 -21.35 -4.15 42.52
CA VAL A 301 -21.53 -2.82 41.91
C VAL A 301 -20.65 -2.67 40.66
N GLU A 302 -19.43 -3.20 40.67
CA GLU A 302 -18.54 -3.25 39.51
C GLU A 302 -19.17 -4.05 38.36
N ASN A 303 -19.76 -5.22 38.65
CA ASN A 303 -20.47 -6.03 37.66
C ASN A 303 -21.71 -5.32 37.08
N GLU A 304 -22.46 -4.56 37.90
CA GLU A 304 -23.60 -3.76 37.41
C GLU A 304 -23.14 -2.63 36.49
N ILE A 305 -22.05 -1.95 36.84
CA ILE A 305 -21.44 -0.91 36.01
C ILE A 305 -20.90 -1.49 34.70
N ASP A 306 -20.24 -2.65 34.75
CA ASP A 306 -19.73 -3.32 33.56
C ASP A 306 -20.86 -3.82 32.65
N SER A 307 -21.98 -4.25 33.24
CA SER A 307 -23.21 -4.57 32.49
C SER A 307 -23.76 -3.34 31.77
N ALA A 308 -23.79 -2.16 32.42
CA ALA A 308 -24.19 -0.91 31.77
C ALA A 308 -23.21 -0.48 30.66
N ARG A 309 -21.89 -0.67 30.87
CA ARG A 309 -20.86 -0.39 29.86
C ARG A 309 -21.00 -1.30 28.64
N SER A 310 -21.39 -2.57 28.83
CA SER A 310 -21.54 -3.54 27.74
C SER A 310 -22.50 -3.08 26.62
N GLY A 311 -23.47 -2.20 26.94
CA GLY A 311 -24.36 -1.60 25.95
C GLY A 311 -23.65 -0.78 24.86
N TYR A 312 -22.49 -0.19 25.16
CA TYR A 312 -21.69 0.62 24.22
C TYR A 312 -20.65 -0.19 23.45
N LEU A 313 -20.47 -1.47 23.80
CA LEU A 313 -19.48 -2.37 23.21
C LEU A 313 -19.59 -2.51 21.69
N PRO A 314 -20.78 -2.51 21.05
CA PRO A 314 -20.88 -2.57 19.59
C PRO A 314 -20.20 -1.41 18.85
N VAL A 315 -20.29 -0.18 19.40
CA VAL A 315 -19.64 1.00 18.81
C VAL A 315 -18.13 0.92 18.98
N ALA A 316 -17.67 0.52 20.16
CA ALA A 316 -16.25 0.33 20.45
C ALA A 316 -15.62 -0.76 19.58
N TYR A 317 -16.34 -1.87 19.37
CA TYR A 317 -15.93 -2.95 18.47
C TYR A 317 -15.82 -2.45 17.03
N ARG A 318 -16.82 -1.72 16.53
CA ARG A 318 -16.79 -1.14 15.18
C ARG A 318 -15.66 -0.13 15.01
N ALA A 319 -15.41 0.73 15.99
CA ALA A 319 -14.29 1.67 15.98
C ALA A 319 -12.93 0.96 15.92
N SER A 320 -12.76 -0.13 16.66
CA SER A 320 -11.56 -0.98 16.59
C SER A 320 -11.36 -1.54 15.18
N VAL A 321 -12.40 -2.13 14.58
CA VAL A 321 -12.34 -2.66 13.19
C VAL A 321 -11.95 -1.58 12.18
N LEU A 322 -12.52 -0.38 12.31
CA LEU A 322 -12.21 0.75 11.44
C LEU A 322 -10.77 1.24 11.58
N TYR A 323 -10.22 1.26 12.80
CA TYR A 323 -8.82 1.61 13.02
C TYR A 323 -7.87 0.63 12.31
N PHE A 324 -8.09 -0.68 12.45
CA PHE A 324 -7.26 -1.66 11.76
C PHE A 324 -7.42 -1.58 10.25
N CYS A 325 -8.62 -1.25 9.73
CA CYS A 325 -8.80 -0.98 8.31
C CYS A 325 -7.93 0.20 7.81
N VAL A 326 -7.72 1.23 8.64
CA VAL A 326 -6.85 2.38 8.32
C VAL A 326 -5.37 2.03 8.50
N SER A 327 -5.02 1.26 9.52
CA SER A 327 -3.66 0.77 9.74
C SER A 327 -3.20 -0.16 8.61
N ASP A 328 -4.12 -0.92 8.03
CA ASP A 328 -3.90 -1.81 6.88
C ASP A 328 -3.54 -1.03 5.59
N LEU A 329 -3.64 0.31 5.57
CA LEU A 329 -3.25 1.15 4.42
C LEU A 329 -1.74 1.44 4.36
N ALA A 330 -1.02 1.31 5.48
CA ALA A 330 0.41 1.61 5.58
C ALA A 330 1.30 0.79 4.61
N PRO A 331 1.02 -0.50 4.32
CA PRO A 331 1.75 -1.26 3.31
C PRO A 331 1.52 -0.80 1.86
N ILE A 332 0.40 -0.11 1.58
CA ILE A 332 0.05 0.34 0.22
C ILE A 332 0.97 1.48 -0.20
N ASP A 333 1.08 2.51 0.64
CA ASP A 333 1.98 3.64 0.44
C ASP A 333 2.59 4.04 1.80
N PRO A 334 3.92 4.24 1.88
CA PRO A 334 4.58 4.60 3.13
C PRO A 334 4.07 5.91 3.75
N MET A 335 3.40 6.77 2.96
CA MET A 335 2.80 8.02 3.45
C MET A 335 1.47 7.81 4.19
N TYR A 336 0.84 6.64 4.07
CA TYR A 336 -0.46 6.32 4.70
C TYR A 336 -0.30 5.84 6.14
N GLN A 337 0.36 6.66 6.95
CA GLN A 337 0.66 6.36 8.36
C GLN A 337 -0.17 7.25 9.26
N PHE A 338 -1.07 6.68 10.06
CA PHE A 338 -1.94 7.44 10.97
C PHE A 338 -1.60 7.11 12.42
N SER A 339 -1.56 8.13 13.29
CA SER A 339 -1.39 7.89 14.72
C SER A 339 -2.69 7.40 15.36
N LEU A 340 -2.55 6.56 16.37
CA LEU A 340 -3.67 6.17 17.22
C LEU A 340 -4.30 7.40 17.93
N GLN A 341 -3.49 8.38 18.33
CA GLN A 341 -3.99 9.59 18.99
C GLN A 341 -4.90 10.42 18.08
N TRP A 342 -4.53 10.56 16.81
CA TRP A 342 -5.38 11.24 15.81
C TRP A 342 -6.73 10.53 15.67
N PHE A 343 -6.72 9.19 15.66
CA PHE A 343 -7.95 8.41 15.57
C PHE A 343 -8.85 8.61 16.80
N PHE A 344 -8.28 8.63 18.02
CA PHE A 344 -9.04 8.95 19.24
C PHE A 344 -9.68 10.34 19.18
N SER A 345 -8.93 11.37 18.80
CA SER A 345 -9.47 12.73 18.68
C SER A 345 -10.56 12.82 17.61
N LEU A 346 -10.41 12.08 16.50
CA LEU A 346 -11.45 12.00 15.47
C LEU A 346 -12.72 11.30 15.97
N PHE A 347 -12.57 10.27 16.79
CA PHE A 347 -13.67 9.53 17.37
C PHE A 347 -14.44 10.34 18.42
N GLU A 348 -13.72 11.07 19.29
CA GLU A 348 -14.32 12.01 20.24
C GLU A 348 -15.14 13.10 19.53
N ASN A 349 -14.57 13.72 18.50
CA ASN A 349 -15.28 14.68 17.66
C ASN A 349 -16.47 14.03 16.93
N GLY A 350 -16.37 12.75 16.60
CA GLY A 350 -17.44 11.95 16.02
C GLY A 350 -18.65 11.81 16.95
N ILE A 351 -18.40 11.56 18.24
CA ILE A 351 -19.44 11.41 19.26
C ILE A 351 -20.13 12.76 19.52
N GLU A 352 -19.36 13.85 19.66
CA GLU A 352 -19.89 15.18 19.97
C GLU A 352 -20.78 15.75 18.86
N ASN A 353 -20.41 15.52 17.59
CA ASN A 353 -21.14 16.07 16.44
C ASN A 353 -22.25 15.14 15.91
N ALA A 354 -22.33 13.89 16.37
CA ALA A 354 -23.38 12.96 15.96
C ALA A 354 -24.75 13.41 16.49
N THR A 355 -25.83 13.09 15.76
CA THR A 355 -27.20 13.48 16.13
C THR A 355 -27.64 12.85 17.47
N PRO A 356 -28.08 13.64 18.46
CA PRO A 356 -28.46 13.13 19.77
C PRO A 356 -29.76 12.31 19.70
N SER A 357 -29.89 11.28 20.54
CA SER A 357 -31.09 10.46 20.67
C SER A 357 -31.22 9.90 22.09
N ASN A 358 -32.45 9.80 22.60
CA ASN A 358 -32.74 9.25 23.93
C ASN A 358 -32.73 7.71 23.96
N GLU A 359 -32.88 7.06 22.81
CA GLU A 359 -32.79 5.61 22.69
C GLU A 359 -31.34 5.20 22.42
N LEU A 360 -30.76 4.40 23.31
CA LEU A 360 -29.37 3.94 23.21
C LEU A 360 -29.08 3.34 21.82
N HIS A 361 -29.91 2.39 21.35
CA HIS A 361 -29.66 1.74 20.06
C HIS A 361 -29.63 2.71 18.87
N LYS A 362 -30.57 3.67 18.80
CA LYS A 362 -30.59 4.69 17.73
C LYS A 362 -29.41 5.65 17.86
N ARG A 363 -29.04 6.05 19.08
CA ARG A 363 -27.87 6.88 19.34
C ARG A 363 -26.58 6.20 18.85
N LEU A 364 -26.40 4.92 19.16
CA LEU A 364 -25.24 4.14 18.71
C LEU A 364 -25.17 4.04 17.18
N GLN A 365 -26.31 3.88 16.50
CA GLN A 365 -26.37 3.91 15.03
C GLN A 365 -25.93 5.27 14.47
N HIS A 366 -26.46 6.38 14.99
CA HIS A 366 -26.06 7.72 14.55
C HIS A 366 -24.57 8.00 14.74
N ILE A 367 -24.00 7.57 15.87
CA ILE A 367 -22.56 7.69 16.13
C ILE A 367 -21.77 6.89 15.10
N ASN A 368 -22.17 5.64 14.85
CA ASN A 368 -21.50 4.79 13.87
C ASN A 368 -21.55 5.38 12.46
N ASP A 369 -22.71 5.87 12.01
CA ASP A 369 -22.89 6.41 10.67
C ASP A 369 -22.09 7.71 10.48
N TYR A 370 -22.18 8.64 11.45
CA TYR A 370 -21.43 9.90 11.41
C TYR A 370 -19.91 9.66 11.48
N PHE A 371 -19.46 8.79 12.39
CA PHE A 371 -18.04 8.48 12.53
C PHE A 371 -17.49 7.80 11.28
N THR A 372 -18.24 6.86 10.68
CA THR A 372 -17.83 6.19 9.44
C THR A 372 -17.63 7.21 8.30
N LEU A 373 -18.56 8.17 8.16
CA LEU A 373 -18.45 9.22 7.15
C LEU A 373 -17.30 10.19 7.43
N SER A 374 -17.13 10.60 8.69
CA SER A 374 -16.05 11.51 9.11
C SER A 374 -14.67 10.88 8.91
N LEU A 375 -14.52 9.59 9.23
CA LEU A 375 -13.32 8.81 8.97
C LEU A 375 -13.04 8.73 7.47
N TYR A 376 -14.06 8.39 6.67
CA TYR A 376 -13.95 8.32 5.22
C TYR A 376 -13.44 9.62 4.61
N ARG A 377 -14.04 10.77 4.96
CA ARG A 377 -13.65 12.09 4.44
C ARG A 377 -12.22 12.44 4.81
N ASN A 378 -11.82 12.25 6.06
CA ASN A 378 -10.49 12.63 6.51
C ASN A 378 -9.39 11.72 5.95
N VAL A 379 -9.65 10.42 5.82
CA VAL A 379 -8.69 9.49 5.20
C VAL A 379 -8.60 9.78 3.69
N CYS A 380 -9.73 9.97 2.99
CA CYS A 380 -9.72 10.27 1.55
C CYS A 380 -9.00 11.57 1.18
N ARG A 381 -8.95 12.57 2.07
CA ARG A 381 -8.12 13.78 1.88
C ARG A 381 -6.62 13.47 1.75
N SER A 382 -6.17 12.40 2.40
CA SER A 382 -4.76 11.96 2.41
C SER A 382 -4.44 10.85 1.40
N LEU A 383 -5.46 10.27 0.75
CA LEU A 383 -5.32 9.18 -0.21
C LEU A 383 -5.25 9.71 -1.64
N PHE A 384 -4.41 9.07 -2.44
CA PHE A 384 -4.41 9.29 -3.88
C PHE A 384 -5.71 8.78 -4.50
N GLU A 385 -6.11 9.36 -5.62
CA GLU A 385 -7.39 9.04 -6.28
C GLU A 385 -7.52 7.54 -6.59
N LYS A 386 -6.41 6.91 -6.99
CA LYS A 386 -6.33 5.47 -7.29
C LYS A 386 -6.69 4.55 -6.11
N HIS A 387 -6.57 5.03 -4.87
CA HIS A 387 -6.78 4.22 -3.67
C HIS A 387 -8.11 4.54 -2.96
N LYS A 388 -8.87 5.55 -3.38
CA LYS A 388 -10.13 5.93 -2.71
C LYS A 388 -11.22 4.88 -2.87
N LEU A 389 -11.41 4.34 -4.07
CA LEU A 389 -12.36 3.24 -4.30
C LEU A 389 -11.96 1.98 -3.53
N LEU A 390 -10.66 1.66 -3.54
CA LEU A 390 -10.08 0.56 -2.77
C LEU A 390 -10.39 0.69 -1.27
N PHE A 391 -10.16 1.88 -0.69
CA PHE A 391 -10.44 2.12 0.73
C PHE A 391 -11.94 1.98 1.05
N SER A 392 -12.80 2.49 0.17
CA SER A 392 -14.26 2.36 0.31
C SER A 392 -14.71 0.89 0.30
N PHE A 393 -14.11 0.09 -0.57
CA PHE A 393 -14.34 -1.36 -0.62
C PHE A 393 -13.83 -2.07 0.64
N LEU A 394 -12.59 -1.80 1.07
CA LEU A 394 -12.00 -2.38 2.28
C LEU A 394 -12.85 -2.06 3.53
N LEU A 395 -13.30 -0.81 3.66
CA LEU A 395 -14.15 -0.37 4.75
C LEU A 395 -15.49 -1.11 4.75
N THR A 396 -16.12 -1.27 3.58
CA THR A 396 -17.37 -2.04 3.43
C THR A 396 -17.17 -3.51 3.83
N VAL A 397 -16.11 -4.15 3.31
CA VAL A 397 -15.82 -5.57 3.58
C VAL A 397 -15.52 -5.79 5.06
N LYS A 398 -14.70 -4.95 5.69
CA LYS A 398 -14.36 -5.09 7.11
C LYS A 398 -15.59 -4.93 8.01
N ILE A 399 -16.51 -4.01 7.69
CA ILE A 399 -17.79 -3.88 8.40
C ILE A 399 -18.62 -5.16 8.24
N LEU A 400 -18.77 -5.68 7.02
CA LEU A 400 -19.56 -6.88 6.78
C LEU A 400 -18.93 -8.16 7.37
N GLN A 401 -17.60 -8.24 7.42
CA GLN A 401 -16.87 -9.29 8.15
C GLN A 401 -17.11 -9.20 9.65
N SER A 402 -17.15 -7.99 10.21
CA SER A 402 -17.45 -7.79 11.64
C SER A 402 -18.88 -8.26 12.00
N GLU A 403 -19.81 -8.17 11.05
CA GLU A 403 -21.18 -8.70 11.14
C GLU A 403 -21.31 -10.19 10.79
N LYS A 404 -20.20 -10.87 10.46
CA LYS A 404 -20.14 -12.29 10.01
C LYS A 404 -20.96 -12.59 8.74
N LYS A 405 -21.20 -11.58 7.89
CA LYS A 405 -21.91 -11.73 6.61
C LYS A 405 -21.01 -12.21 5.47
N ILE A 406 -19.69 -12.04 5.60
CA ILE A 406 -18.67 -12.45 4.64
C ILE A 406 -17.71 -13.42 5.31
N SER A 407 -17.47 -14.58 4.68
CA SER A 407 -16.43 -15.51 5.15
C SER A 407 -15.02 -15.05 4.73
N ALA A 408 -14.02 -15.32 5.57
CA ALA A 408 -12.63 -15.04 5.26
C ALA A 408 -12.13 -15.84 4.03
N GLU A 409 -12.66 -17.04 3.82
CA GLU A 409 -12.33 -17.91 2.68
C GLU A 409 -12.86 -17.33 1.37
N GLU A 410 -14.12 -16.85 1.37
CA GLU A 410 -14.74 -16.20 0.21
C GLU A 410 -13.99 -14.91 -0.16
N TYR A 411 -13.60 -14.12 0.84
CA TYR A 411 -12.82 -12.90 0.62
C TYR A 411 -11.45 -13.20 0.02
N ARG A 412 -10.74 -14.22 0.54
CA ARG A 412 -9.45 -14.63 -0.03
C ARG A 412 -9.59 -15.15 -1.45
N PHE A 413 -10.66 -15.90 -1.74
CA PHE A 413 -10.95 -16.39 -3.08
C PHE A 413 -11.20 -15.25 -4.07
N LEU A 414 -11.94 -14.21 -3.68
CA LEU A 414 -12.16 -13.03 -4.52
C LEU A 414 -10.83 -12.35 -4.89
N VAL A 415 -9.91 -12.24 -3.93
CA VAL A 415 -8.65 -11.51 -4.10
C VAL A 415 -7.60 -12.31 -4.89
N GLN A 416 -7.35 -13.56 -4.50
CA GLN A 416 -6.26 -14.35 -5.09
C GLN A 416 -6.71 -15.27 -6.23
N VAL A 417 -8.02 -15.37 -6.52
CA VAL A 417 -8.63 -16.33 -7.46
C VAL A 417 -8.05 -17.73 -7.22
N GLY A 418 -8.72 -18.53 -6.37
CA GLY A 418 -8.18 -19.75 -5.77
C GLY A 418 -7.47 -20.72 -6.72
N HIS A 419 -6.70 -21.66 -6.15
CA HIS A 419 -5.89 -22.62 -6.90
C HIS A 419 -6.69 -23.30 -8.01
N ILE A 420 -6.26 -23.11 -9.25
CA ILE A 420 -6.89 -23.68 -10.44
C ILE A 420 -6.67 -25.19 -10.40
N PRO A 421 -7.72 -26.01 -10.29
CA PRO A 421 -7.55 -27.46 -10.33
C PRO A 421 -7.06 -27.89 -11.72
N ASN A 422 -6.13 -28.86 -11.77
CA ASN A 422 -5.63 -29.46 -13.02
C ASN A 422 -6.68 -30.35 -13.73
N THR A 423 -7.95 -30.28 -13.31
CA THR A 423 -9.04 -31.11 -13.80
C THR A 423 -9.31 -30.87 -15.29
N MET A 424 -9.36 -31.97 -16.04
CA MET A 424 -9.54 -32.02 -17.50
C MET A 424 -11.02 -31.93 -17.92
N VAL A 425 -11.79 -31.00 -17.36
CA VAL A 425 -13.15 -30.74 -17.88
C VAL A 425 -13.03 -29.81 -19.07
N SER A 426 -13.31 -30.34 -20.26
CA SER A 426 -13.29 -29.55 -21.51
C SER A 426 -14.28 -28.40 -21.44
N ASN A 427 -13.88 -27.25 -21.98
CA ASN A 427 -14.70 -26.06 -22.06
C ASN A 427 -16.02 -26.36 -22.81
N PRO A 428 -17.20 -26.13 -22.19
CA PRO A 428 -18.50 -26.43 -22.80
C PRO A 428 -18.93 -25.39 -23.85
N SER A 429 -18.17 -24.31 -24.03
CA SER A 429 -18.53 -23.21 -24.93
C SER A 429 -18.12 -23.47 -26.39
N ASN A 430 -18.94 -22.98 -27.34
CA ASN A 430 -18.64 -22.98 -28.78
C ASN A 430 -17.59 -21.89 -29.13
N GLY A 431 -16.50 -21.77 -28.37
CA GLY A 431 -15.40 -20.84 -28.61
C GLY A 431 -15.62 -19.39 -28.14
N TRP A 432 -16.69 -19.08 -27.40
CA TRP A 432 -16.91 -17.72 -26.88
C TRP A 432 -16.27 -17.46 -25.51
N LEU A 433 -15.95 -18.50 -24.73
CA LEU A 433 -15.31 -18.39 -23.42
C LEU A 433 -13.85 -18.83 -23.54
N ASP A 434 -12.91 -17.99 -23.11
CA ASP A 434 -11.49 -18.36 -23.07
C ASP A 434 -11.23 -19.51 -22.07
N ASP A 435 -10.31 -20.40 -22.41
CA ASP A 435 -9.96 -21.56 -21.60
C ASP A 435 -9.37 -21.16 -20.23
N ASN A 436 -8.72 -19.99 -20.13
CA ASN A 436 -8.23 -19.51 -18.85
C ASN A 436 -9.38 -19.01 -17.96
N VAL A 437 -10.42 -18.42 -18.53
CA VAL A 437 -11.62 -18.02 -17.79
C VAL A 437 -12.38 -19.26 -17.33
N TRP A 438 -12.51 -20.28 -18.19
CA TRP A 438 -13.13 -21.56 -17.81
C TRP A 438 -12.44 -22.22 -16.61
N ARG A 439 -11.11 -22.22 -16.60
CA ARG A 439 -10.32 -22.72 -15.46
C ARG A 439 -10.62 -21.98 -14.14
N LYS A 440 -10.86 -20.67 -14.20
CA LYS A 440 -11.26 -19.88 -13.01
C LYS A 440 -12.66 -20.25 -12.55
N VAL A 441 -13.58 -20.58 -13.48
CA VAL A 441 -14.92 -21.08 -13.14
C VAL A 441 -14.84 -22.43 -12.44
N LEU A 442 -13.99 -23.35 -12.90
CA LEU A 442 -13.77 -24.64 -12.22
C LEU A 442 -13.24 -24.46 -10.78
N ALA A 443 -12.42 -23.43 -10.55
CA ALA A 443 -11.91 -23.13 -9.21
C ALA A 443 -13.03 -22.69 -8.23
N LEU A 444 -14.20 -22.27 -8.70
CA LEU A 444 -15.33 -21.90 -7.83
C LEU A 444 -15.82 -23.08 -7.00
N GLU A 445 -15.71 -24.31 -7.48
CA GLU A 445 -16.15 -25.51 -6.73
C GLU A 445 -15.33 -25.77 -5.46
N ASN A 446 -14.16 -25.13 -5.32
CA ASN A 446 -13.39 -25.19 -4.07
C ASN A 446 -14.14 -24.53 -2.90
N LEU A 447 -15.12 -23.66 -3.18
CA LEU A 447 -15.97 -23.04 -2.18
C LEU A 447 -17.26 -23.86 -2.00
N ALA A 448 -17.54 -24.25 -0.75
CA ALA A 448 -18.71 -25.09 -0.43
C ALA A 448 -20.06 -24.53 -0.92
N VAL A 449 -20.19 -23.19 -1.00
CA VAL A 449 -21.41 -22.51 -1.48
C VAL A 449 -21.67 -22.76 -2.97
N PHE A 450 -20.59 -22.91 -3.75
CA PHE A 450 -20.61 -23.05 -5.21
C PHE A 450 -20.58 -24.51 -5.69
N ASN A 451 -20.73 -25.49 -4.79
CA ASN A 451 -20.89 -26.89 -5.17
C ASN A 451 -22.06 -27.08 -6.16
N GLY A 452 -21.77 -27.66 -7.33
CA GLY A 452 -22.74 -27.85 -8.43
C GLY A 452 -22.92 -26.62 -9.34
N PHE A 453 -22.11 -25.56 -9.19
CA PHE A 453 -22.15 -24.39 -10.07
C PHE A 453 -21.67 -24.71 -11.49
N VAL A 454 -20.63 -25.54 -11.64
CA VAL A 454 -20.11 -25.95 -12.96
C VAL A 454 -21.16 -26.74 -13.74
N ASP A 455 -21.83 -27.69 -13.09
CA ASP A 455 -22.93 -28.44 -13.71
C ASP A 455 -24.08 -27.53 -14.16
N ALA A 456 -24.43 -26.54 -13.35
CA ALA A 456 -25.45 -25.55 -13.70
C ALA A 456 -25.00 -24.64 -14.87
N PHE A 457 -23.71 -24.29 -14.93
CA PHE A 457 -23.12 -23.53 -16.03
C PHE A 457 -23.19 -24.31 -17.35
N VAL A 458 -22.84 -25.60 -17.33
CA VAL A 458 -22.92 -26.49 -18.51
C VAL A 458 -24.37 -26.66 -18.98
N LYS A 459 -25.33 -26.83 -18.06
CA LYS A 459 -26.76 -26.96 -18.41
C LYS A 459 -27.35 -25.66 -19.00
N ASN A 460 -26.90 -24.49 -18.54
CA ASN A 460 -27.47 -23.19 -18.89
C ASN A 460 -26.53 -22.29 -19.72
N THR A 461 -25.80 -22.86 -20.68
CA THR A 461 -24.77 -22.13 -21.46
C THR A 461 -25.31 -20.89 -22.16
N LYS A 462 -26.53 -20.91 -22.70
CA LYS A 462 -27.13 -19.76 -23.41
C LYS A 462 -27.42 -18.56 -22.48
N VAL A 463 -27.86 -18.82 -21.24
CA VAL A 463 -28.12 -17.77 -20.25
C VAL A 463 -26.79 -17.18 -19.77
N MET A 464 -25.80 -18.04 -19.53
CA MET A 464 -24.44 -17.59 -19.20
C MET A 464 -23.78 -16.80 -20.33
N GLN A 465 -24.06 -17.12 -21.59
CA GLN A 465 -23.59 -16.32 -22.72
C GLN A 465 -24.25 -14.93 -22.75
N ARG A 466 -25.55 -14.82 -22.42
CA ARG A 466 -26.20 -13.51 -22.27
C ARG A 466 -25.59 -12.70 -21.12
N TYR A 467 -25.38 -13.35 -19.97
CA TYR A 467 -24.72 -12.75 -18.81
C TYR A 467 -23.31 -12.25 -19.16
N TYR A 468 -22.51 -13.09 -19.83
CA TYR A 468 -21.19 -12.72 -20.32
C TYR A 468 -21.25 -11.58 -21.34
N ASN A 469 -22.31 -11.52 -22.16
CA ASN A 469 -22.52 -10.49 -23.17
C ASN A 469 -23.08 -9.17 -22.65
N ALA A 470 -23.62 -9.12 -21.44
CA ALA A 470 -24.15 -7.90 -20.85
C ALA A 470 -23.10 -6.79 -20.71
N SER A 471 -23.55 -5.55 -20.85
CA SER A 471 -22.77 -4.34 -20.55
C SER A 471 -22.61 -4.15 -19.04
N VAL A 472 -23.65 -4.50 -18.28
CA VAL A 472 -23.76 -4.38 -16.82
C VAL A 472 -24.07 -5.77 -16.20
N PRO A 473 -23.06 -6.65 -16.05
CA PRO A 473 -23.30 -8.03 -15.64
C PRO A 473 -23.76 -8.20 -14.19
N HIS A 474 -23.53 -7.21 -13.30
CA HIS A 474 -23.91 -7.34 -11.89
C HIS A 474 -25.41 -7.10 -11.61
N GLU A 475 -26.15 -6.53 -12.57
CA GLU A 475 -27.61 -6.36 -12.49
C GLU A 475 -28.38 -7.49 -13.20
N GLU A 476 -27.71 -8.23 -14.08
CA GLU A 476 -28.30 -9.37 -14.79
C GLU A 476 -28.51 -10.57 -13.86
N SER A 477 -29.66 -11.22 -14.00
CA SER A 477 -30.03 -12.37 -13.17
C SER A 477 -29.18 -13.59 -13.51
N LEU A 478 -28.60 -14.23 -12.49
CA LEU A 478 -27.91 -15.51 -12.64
C LEU A 478 -28.91 -16.65 -12.94
N PRO A 479 -28.49 -17.72 -13.64
CA PRO A 479 -29.42 -18.77 -14.05
C PRO A 479 -29.97 -19.57 -12.87
N GLY A 480 -31.27 -19.89 -12.94
CA GLY A 480 -31.92 -20.82 -12.00
C GLY A 480 -32.02 -20.29 -10.57
N GLU A 481 -31.76 -21.14 -9.59
CA GLU A 481 -31.86 -20.81 -8.17
C GLU A 481 -30.67 -19.99 -7.64
N TRP A 482 -29.61 -19.86 -8.44
CA TRP A 482 -28.36 -19.21 -8.02
C TRP A 482 -28.53 -17.71 -7.72
N ASP A 483 -29.44 -17.03 -8.39
CA ASP A 483 -29.71 -15.61 -8.13
C ASP A 483 -30.31 -15.36 -6.73
N LYS A 484 -31.07 -16.33 -6.21
CA LYS A 484 -31.65 -16.32 -4.85
C LYS A 484 -30.73 -16.93 -3.81
N LYS A 485 -29.92 -17.92 -4.18
CA LYS A 485 -28.99 -18.62 -3.29
C LYS A 485 -27.76 -17.79 -2.94
N LEU A 486 -27.28 -16.95 -3.87
CA LEU A 486 -26.05 -16.20 -3.71
C LEU A 486 -26.28 -14.82 -3.10
N ASN A 487 -25.46 -14.47 -2.10
CA ASN A 487 -25.41 -13.12 -1.53
C ASN A 487 -24.72 -12.14 -2.50
N ASP A 488 -24.94 -10.84 -2.31
CA ASP A 488 -24.34 -9.78 -3.14
C ASP A 488 -22.81 -9.91 -3.27
N PHE A 489 -22.13 -10.26 -2.16
CA PHE A 489 -20.69 -10.50 -2.15
C PHE A 489 -20.29 -11.74 -2.98
N GLN A 490 -21.09 -12.80 -2.96
CA GLN A 490 -20.83 -14.01 -3.75
C GLN A 490 -21.09 -13.77 -5.24
N LYS A 491 -22.05 -12.90 -5.59
CA LYS A 491 -22.26 -12.44 -6.98
C LYS A 491 -21.04 -11.69 -7.52
N LEU A 492 -20.34 -10.92 -6.68
CA LEU A 492 -19.06 -10.29 -7.05
C LEU A 492 -17.98 -11.32 -7.41
N ILE A 493 -17.94 -12.47 -6.74
CA ILE A 493 -16.99 -13.56 -7.08
C ILE A 493 -17.27 -14.10 -8.49
N VAL A 494 -18.54 -14.23 -8.87
CA VAL A 494 -18.94 -14.64 -10.22
C VAL A 494 -18.53 -13.59 -11.26
N VAL A 495 -18.73 -12.30 -10.98
CA VAL A 495 -18.27 -11.21 -11.86
C VAL A 495 -16.74 -11.23 -12.01
N ARG A 496 -15.99 -11.37 -10.91
CA ARG A 496 -14.52 -11.41 -10.94
C ARG A 496 -13.98 -12.59 -11.76
N THR A 497 -14.66 -13.72 -11.77
CA THR A 497 -14.25 -14.89 -12.55
C THR A 497 -14.57 -14.75 -14.04
N LEU A 498 -15.76 -14.26 -14.40
CA LEU A 498 -16.24 -14.20 -15.79
C LEU A 498 -15.92 -12.89 -16.52
N ARG A 499 -16.09 -11.74 -15.86
CA ARG A 499 -15.97 -10.38 -16.41
C ARG A 499 -15.17 -9.48 -15.46
N PRO A 500 -13.85 -9.70 -15.34
CA PRO A 500 -13.00 -8.89 -14.47
C PRO A 500 -12.98 -7.42 -14.88
N ASP A 501 -13.18 -7.10 -16.16
CA ASP A 501 -13.26 -5.74 -16.70
C ASP A 501 -14.43 -4.91 -16.13
N LYS A 502 -15.52 -5.56 -15.68
CA LYS A 502 -16.68 -4.87 -15.09
C LYS A 502 -16.66 -4.85 -13.56
N MET A 503 -15.54 -5.25 -12.96
CA MET A 503 -15.44 -5.38 -11.52
C MET A 503 -15.50 -4.02 -10.81
N ASN A 504 -14.87 -2.97 -11.35
CA ASN A 504 -14.89 -1.64 -10.72
C ASN A 504 -16.32 -1.07 -10.60
N ILE A 505 -17.16 -1.25 -11.64
CA ILE A 505 -18.56 -0.82 -11.62
C ILE A 505 -19.36 -1.68 -10.62
N ALA A 506 -19.11 -2.99 -10.61
CA ALA A 506 -19.77 -3.89 -9.65
C ALA A 506 -19.39 -3.57 -8.20
N LEU A 507 -18.13 -3.18 -7.93
CA LEU A 507 -17.67 -2.71 -6.62
C LEU A 507 -18.37 -1.41 -6.20
N GLN A 508 -18.51 -0.45 -7.11
CA GLN A 508 -19.25 0.79 -6.84
C GLN A 508 -20.72 0.50 -6.50
N ALA A 509 -21.40 -0.36 -7.29
CA ALA A 509 -22.78 -0.76 -7.00
C ALA A 509 -22.90 -1.46 -5.63
N PHE A 510 -21.95 -2.34 -5.30
CA PHE A 510 -21.90 -3.03 -4.00
C PHE A 510 -21.73 -2.05 -2.83
N ILE A 511 -20.83 -1.07 -2.94
CA ILE A 511 -20.61 -0.05 -1.91
C ILE A 511 -21.84 0.84 -1.78
N SER A 512 -22.45 1.26 -2.90
CA SER A 512 -23.65 2.10 -2.91
C SER A 512 -24.81 1.43 -2.19
N LYS A 513 -24.98 0.11 -2.36
CA LYS A 513 -26.03 -0.67 -1.70
C LYS A 513 -25.83 -0.81 -0.18
N HIS A 514 -24.59 -0.92 0.30
CA HIS A 514 -24.29 -1.19 1.72
C HIS A 514 -23.98 0.04 2.57
N LEU A 515 -23.27 1.03 2.04
CA LEU A 515 -22.89 2.26 2.76
C LEU A 515 -23.54 3.53 2.17
N GLY A 516 -23.95 3.49 0.91
CA GLY A 516 -24.54 4.63 0.20
C GLY A 516 -23.61 5.25 -0.84
N GLN A 517 -24.18 6.04 -1.75
CA GLN A 517 -23.48 6.65 -2.89
C GLN A 517 -22.38 7.65 -2.47
N ILE A 518 -22.50 8.27 -1.29
CA ILE A 518 -21.58 9.28 -0.76
C ILE A 518 -20.14 8.72 -0.59
N PHE A 519 -19.99 7.41 -0.46
CA PHE A 519 -18.68 6.74 -0.31
C PHE A 519 -17.98 6.47 -1.64
N ILE A 520 -18.61 6.76 -2.78
CA ILE A 520 -18.01 6.61 -4.11
C ILE A 520 -17.53 7.95 -4.64
N GLU A 521 -18.25 9.02 -4.31
CA GLU A 521 -17.93 10.38 -4.74
C GLU A 521 -16.84 10.97 -3.83
N PRO A 522 -15.61 11.16 -4.33
CA PRO A 522 -14.53 11.68 -3.50
C PRO A 522 -14.86 13.11 -3.05
N PRO A 523 -14.60 13.46 -1.77
CA PRO A 523 -14.82 14.82 -1.31
C PRO A 523 -13.88 15.78 -2.06
N PRO A 524 -14.34 17.00 -2.39
CA PRO A 524 -13.50 18.02 -3.01
C PRO A 524 -12.32 18.37 -2.09
N PHE A 525 -11.22 18.81 -2.69
CA PHE A 525 -10.06 19.29 -1.95
C PHE A 525 -10.45 20.54 -1.14
N ASP A 526 -10.21 20.48 0.17
CA ASP A 526 -10.58 21.51 1.13
C ASP A 526 -9.39 21.87 2.03
N LEU A 527 -8.72 22.96 1.66
CA LEU A 527 -7.57 23.48 2.39
C LEU A 527 -7.99 24.13 3.72
N GLN A 528 -9.14 24.79 3.76
CA GLN A 528 -9.64 25.46 4.95
C GLN A 528 -9.96 24.45 6.05
N GLY A 529 -10.72 23.40 5.73
CA GLY A 529 -11.04 22.36 6.71
C GLY A 529 -9.80 21.61 7.23
N SER A 530 -8.73 21.52 6.43
CA SER A 530 -7.44 20.96 6.88
C SER A 530 -6.68 21.90 7.82
N TYR A 531 -6.77 23.21 7.57
CA TYR A 531 -6.19 24.25 8.41
C TYR A 531 -6.91 24.37 9.76
N ASP A 532 -8.23 24.27 9.79
CA ASP A 532 -9.03 24.39 11.02
C ASP A 532 -8.74 23.26 12.03
N ILE A 533 -8.40 22.07 11.51
CA ILE A 533 -7.99 20.91 12.33
C ILE A 533 -6.52 21.04 12.80
N SER A 534 -5.74 21.91 12.16
CA SER A 534 -4.30 22.05 12.42
C SER A 534 -3.99 22.80 13.71
N LYS A 535 -2.99 22.28 14.43
CA LYS A 535 -2.37 22.91 15.61
C LYS A 535 -1.02 23.51 15.23
N SER A 536 -0.49 24.41 16.06
CA SER A 536 0.81 25.05 15.82
C SER A 536 1.98 24.06 15.76
N PHE A 537 1.88 22.93 16.45
CA PHE A 537 2.91 21.88 16.49
C PHE A 537 2.63 20.70 15.55
N SER A 538 1.49 20.67 14.84
CA SER A 538 1.18 19.60 13.87
C SER A 538 1.54 20.08 12.46
N PRO A 539 2.53 19.47 11.79
CA PRO A 539 2.89 19.86 10.44
C PRO A 539 1.77 19.52 9.43
N LEU A 540 1.61 20.37 8.43
CA LEU A 540 0.70 20.18 7.29
C LEU A 540 1.52 19.68 6.10
N ILE A 541 1.14 18.54 5.53
CA ILE A 541 1.94 17.82 4.56
C ILE A 541 1.16 17.67 3.25
N PHE A 542 1.66 18.32 2.20
CA PHE A 542 1.23 18.09 0.83
C PHE A 542 1.98 16.90 0.24
N ILE A 543 1.21 15.84 -0.05
CA ILE A 543 1.68 14.69 -0.81
C ILE A 543 1.39 14.99 -2.29
N LEU A 544 2.47 15.11 -3.06
CA LEU A 544 2.40 15.55 -4.45
C LEU A 544 2.50 14.39 -5.42
N SER A 545 1.68 14.46 -6.48
CA SER A 545 1.90 13.72 -7.71
C SER A 545 3.00 14.38 -8.55
N SER A 546 3.59 13.63 -9.48
CA SER A 546 4.62 14.17 -10.37
C SER A 546 4.06 15.33 -11.21
N GLY A 547 4.65 16.51 -11.06
CA GLY A 547 4.29 17.70 -11.84
C GLY A 547 3.23 18.62 -11.20
N ALA A 548 2.71 18.29 -10.02
CA ALA A 548 1.84 19.18 -9.24
C ALA A 548 2.66 20.02 -8.25
N ASP A 549 2.38 21.33 -8.16
CA ASP A 549 2.98 22.24 -7.16
C ASP A 549 1.86 23.03 -6.45
N PRO A 550 1.70 22.90 -5.12
CA PRO A 550 0.65 23.58 -4.36
C PRO A 550 1.03 25.03 -4.00
N TYR A 551 2.21 25.52 -4.37
CA TYR A 551 2.69 26.83 -3.89
C TYR A 551 1.80 28.00 -4.29
N GLU A 552 1.28 28.03 -5.53
CA GLU A 552 0.36 29.10 -5.98
C GLU A 552 -0.92 29.10 -5.14
N GLU A 553 -1.51 27.92 -4.91
CA GLU A 553 -2.73 27.72 -4.11
C GLU A 553 -2.49 28.12 -2.64
N LEU A 554 -1.34 27.74 -2.08
CA LEU A 554 -0.96 28.08 -0.71
C LEU A 554 -0.68 29.58 -0.54
N SER A 555 -0.06 30.23 -1.53
CA SER A 555 0.19 31.67 -1.51
C SER A 555 -1.11 32.47 -1.58
N ALA A 556 -2.07 32.03 -2.42
CA ALA A 556 -3.41 32.59 -2.45
C ALA A 556 -4.14 32.41 -1.12
N PHE A 557 -4.00 31.25 -0.47
CA PHE A 557 -4.58 30.99 0.84
C PHE A 557 -3.94 31.85 1.95
N ALA A 558 -2.62 32.03 1.92
CA ALA A 558 -1.91 32.91 2.86
C ALA A 558 -2.33 34.38 2.73
N LYS A 559 -2.69 34.83 1.51
CA LYS A 559 -3.29 36.16 1.29
C LYS A 559 -4.63 36.32 2.00
N VAL A 560 -5.49 35.31 1.91
CA VAL A 560 -6.81 35.32 2.58
C VAL A 560 -6.68 35.42 4.10
N HIS A 561 -5.64 34.79 4.67
CA HIS A 561 -5.37 34.80 6.12
C HIS A 561 -4.45 35.93 6.59
N ASN A 562 -4.06 36.87 5.71
CA ASN A 562 -3.10 37.95 6.01
C ASN A 562 -1.73 37.48 6.57
N GLU A 563 -1.31 36.24 6.25
CA GLU A 563 -0.04 35.65 6.70
C GLU A 563 1.01 35.61 5.58
N GLN A 564 0.70 36.13 4.38
CA GLN A 564 1.59 36.08 3.22
C GLN A 564 2.94 36.79 3.48
N GLU A 565 2.95 37.94 4.14
CA GLU A 565 4.18 38.69 4.42
C GLU A 565 5.09 38.01 5.44
N LYS A 566 4.52 37.17 6.31
CA LYS A 566 5.23 36.38 7.33
C LYS A 566 5.53 34.95 6.85
N MET A 567 5.19 34.63 5.60
CA MET A 567 5.41 33.31 5.03
C MET A 567 6.84 33.20 4.48
N LEU A 568 7.62 32.30 5.08
CA LEU A 568 8.98 31.97 4.64
C LEU A 568 8.95 30.64 3.87
N SER A 569 9.31 30.66 2.58
CA SER A 569 9.39 29.46 1.74
C SER A 569 10.83 29.10 1.38
N ILE A 570 11.14 27.81 1.36
CA ILE A 570 12.44 27.28 0.95
C ILE A 570 12.29 25.95 0.22
N SER A 571 12.97 25.83 -0.92
CA SER A 571 13.10 24.58 -1.65
C SER A 571 14.27 23.76 -1.12
N LEU A 572 13.99 22.61 -0.52
CA LEU A 572 15.01 21.74 0.07
C LEU A 572 15.78 20.99 -1.02
N GLY A 573 17.06 21.33 -1.13
CA GLY A 573 18.06 20.61 -1.92
C GLY A 573 19.30 20.29 -1.08
N MET A 574 20.43 20.03 -1.75
CA MET A 574 21.71 19.85 -1.06
C MET A 574 22.11 21.14 -0.32
N GLY A 575 22.43 21.03 0.98
CA GLY A 575 22.93 22.14 1.79
C GLY A 575 21.89 23.12 2.37
N GLN A 576 20.60 22.95 2.07
CA GLN A 576 19.55 23.90 2.49
C GLN A 576 18.98 23.65 3.90
N GLY A 577 19.30 22.51 4.52
CA GLY A 577 18.81 22.12 5.86
C GLY A 577 19.04 23.18 6.96
N PRO A 578 20.27 23.73 7.12
CA PRO A 578 20.53 24.73 8.17
C PRO A 578 19.76 26.04 8.00
N ILE A 579 19.38 26.40 6.77
CA ILE A 579 18.58 27.61 6.51
C ILE A 579 17.13 27.34 6.93
N ALA A 580 16.60 26.15 6.62
CA ALA A 580 15.29 25.73 7.09
C ALA A 580 15.20 25.72 8.64
N GLU A 581 16.25 25.27 9.33
CA GLU A 581 16.34 25.33 10.80
C GLU A 581 16.21 26.76 11.33
N LYS A 582 16.91 27.73 10.71
CA LYS A 582 16.81 29.14 11.09
C LYS A 582 15.41 29.71 10.89
N TYR A 583 14.77 29.41 9.75
CA TYR A 583 13.41 29.87 9.48
C TYR A 583 12.40 29.29 10.45
N ILE A 584 12.52 28.00 10.81
CA ILE A 584 11.66 27.37 11.81
C ILE A 584 11.85 28.04 13.18
N SER A 585 13.08 28.28 13.63
CA SER A 585 13.33 28.94 14.92
C SER A 585 12.78 30.37 14.95
N GLN A 586 12.97 31.14 13.88
CA GLN A 586 12.47 32.50 13.77
C GLN A 586 10.93 32.54 13.80
N ALA A 587 10.27 31.63 13.09
CA ALA A 587 8.82 31.55 13.03
C ALA A 587 8.20 30.92 14.30
N LYS A 588 8.95 30.07 15.02
CA LYS A 588 8.54 29.54 16.34
C LYS A 588 8.35 30.68 17.34
N GLU A 589 9.27 31.65 17.35
CA GLU A 589 9.25 32.80 18.27
C GLU A 589 8.28 33.91 17.82
N ASN A 590 8.33 34.29 16.53
CA ASN A 590 7.60 35.46 16.02
C ASN A 590 6.21 35.13 15.44
N GLY A 591 5.89 33.85 15.27
CA GLY A 591 4.75 33.41 14.47
C GLY A 591 5.01 33.54 12.97
N GLY A 592 4.09 32.99 12.16
CA GLY A 592 4.19 32.97 10.70
C GLY A 592 4.29 31.55 10.12
N TRP A 593 4.26 31.45 8.81
CA TRP A 593 4.19 30.16 8.10
C TRP A 593 5.54 29.82 7.48
N VAL A 594 6.01 28.60 7.69
CA VAL A 594 7.22 28.08 7.05
C VAL A 594 6.84 27.02 6.05
N VAL A 595 7.25 27.18 4.79
CA VAL A 595 6.96 26.24 3.70
C VAL A 595 8.23 25.58 3.22
N LEU A 596 8.39 24.30 3.52
CA LEU A 596 9.50 23.47 3.08
C LEU A 596 9.09 22.68 1.85
N GLN A 597 9.61 23.05 0.69
CA GLN A 597 9.31 22.37 -0.56
C GLN A 597 10.28 21.22 -0.81
N ASN A 598 9.81 20.17 -1.48
CA ASN A 598 10.63 19.05 -1.98
C ASN A 598 11.40 18.26 -0.89
N CYS A 599 10.76 18.00 0.25
CA CYS A 599 11.36 17.31 1.39
C CYS A 599 11.97 15.93 1.04
N HIS A 600 11.37 15.21 0.10
CA HIS A 600 11.87 13.92 -0.42
C HIS A 600 13.29 13.96 -1.02
N LEU A 601 13.77 15.13 -1.48
CA LEU A 601 15.10 15.28 -2.04
C LEU A 601 16.20 15.35 -0.98
N CYS A 602 15.88 15.82 0.24
CA CYS A 602 16.86 16.07 1.30
C CYS A 602 16.87 14.97 2.37
N THR A 603 17.12 13.72 1.95
CA THR A 603 16.96 12.54 2.84
C THR A 603 17.91 12.53 4.04
N SER A 604 19.06 13.21 3.96
CA SER A 604 20.03 13.30 5.05
C SER A 604 19.58 14.22 6.19
N TRP A 605 18.70 15.19 5.91
CA TRP A 605 18.22 16.17 6.89
C TRP A 605 16.89 15.77 7.54
N LEU A 606 16.12 14.87 6.91
CA LEU A 606 14.84 14.38 7.44
C LEU A 606 14.88 13.87 8.90
N PRO A 607 15.92 13.15 9.38
CA PRO A 607 16.00 12.76 10.79
C PRO A 607 16.14 13.95 11.76
N LYS A 608 16.76 15.05 11.32
CA LYS A 608 16.81 16.28 12.12
C LYS A 608 15.48 17.00 12.13
N LEU A 609 14.78 17.02 10.99
CA LEU A 609 13.42 17.55 10.91
C LEU A 609 12.47 16.78 11.84
N GLU A 610 12.60 15.47 11.93
CA GLU A 610 11.86 14.64 12.89
C GLU A 610 12.12 15.09 14.33
N LYS A 611 13.38 15.30 14.71
CA LYS A 611 13.75 15.81 16.04
C LYS A 611 13.11 17.18 16.33
N ILE A 612 13.16 18.10 15.36
CA ILE A 612 12.55 19.44 15.50
C ILE A 612 11.03 19.33 15.70
N CYS A 613 10.35 18.48 14.94
CA CYS A 613 8.90 18.29 15.08
C CYS A 613 8.53 17.68 16.44
N GLU A 614 9.32 16.74 16.96
CA GLU A 614 9.12 16.18 18.31
C GLU A 614 9.38 17.22 19.42
N GLU A 615 10.37 18.10 19.25
CA GLU A 615 10.65 19.22 20.15
C GLU A 615 9.50 20.23 20.17
N LEU A 616 8.92 20.56 19.01
CA LEU A 616 7.73 21.42 18.91
C LEU A 616 6.52 20.85 19.66
N GLN A 617 6.36 19.52 19.65
CA GLN A 617 5.29 18.85 20.37
C GLN A 617 5.53 18.83 21.89
N THR A 618 6.77 18.61 22.32
CA THR A 618 7.14 18.56 23.74
C THR A 618 7.08 19.94 24.39
N ASN A 619 7.55 20.97 23.67
CA ASN A 619 7.59 22.35 24.14
C ASN A 619 6.43 23.18 23.56
N SER A 620 5.23 22.62 23.50
CA SER A 620 4.09 23.27 22.84
C SER A 620 3.73 24.65 23.41
N ALA A 621 4.07 24.92 24.67
CA ALA A 621 3.84 26.20 25.33
C ALA A 621 4.78 27.33 24.85
N GLU A 622 5.94 26.98 24.28
CA GLU A 622 6.92 27.94 23.75
C GLU A 622 6.68 28.30 22.28
N VAL A 623 5.69 27.69 21.64
CA VAL A 623 5.41 27.87 20.20
C VAL A 623 4.32 28.91 20.00
N HIS A 624 4.56 29.89 19.13
CA HIS A 624 3.57 30.91 18.83
C HIS A 624 2.28 30.30 18.23
N PRO A 625 1.07 30.73 18.64
CA PRO A 625 -0.20 30.14 18.17
C PRO A 625 -0.44 30.23 16.65
N SER A 626 0.05 31.29 15.99
CA SER A 626 -0.06 31.46 14.52
C SER A 626 0.98 30.68 13.72
N PHE A 627 1.99 30.08 14.38
CA PHE A 627 3.02 29.32 13.70
C PHE A 627 2.41 28.10 12.97
N ARG A 628 2.77 27.90 11.70
CA ARG A 628 2.41 26.71 10.93
C ARG A 628 3.57 26.24 10.08
N LEU A 629 3.81 24.93 10.09
CA LEU A 629 4.82 24.27 9.29
C LEU A 629 4.16 23.50 8.14
N TRP A 630 4.45 23.91 6.91
CA TRP A 630 3.98 23.29 5.68
C TRP A 630 5.12 22.53 5.02
N LEU A 631 4.88 21.26 4.68
CA LEU A 631 5.84 20.37 4.05
C LEU A 631 5.29 19.92 2.70
N THR A 632 6.09 19.97 1.63
CA THR A 632 5.72 19.34 0.35
C THR A 632 6.68 18.21 0.04
N SER A 633 6.12 17.06 -0.37
CA SER A 633 6.91 15.87 -0.67
C SER A 633 6.20 14.96 -1.66
N MET A 634 6.97 14.29 -2.53
CA MET A 634 6.50 13.08 -3.18
C MET A 634 6.57 11.90 -2.20
N PRO A 635 5.77 10.83 -2.40
CA PRO A 635 5.85 9.61 -1.61
C PRO A 635 7.27 9.04 -1.60
N THR A 636 7.81 8.79 -0.41
CA THR A 636 9.12 8.16 -0.23
C THR A 636 9.16 7.37 1.07
N PRO A 637 9.67 6.12 1.06
CA PRO A 637 9.77 5.31 2.27
C PRO A 637 10.79 5.84 3.28
N LYS A 638 11.64 6.80 2.86
CA LYS A 638 12.64 7.45 3.72
C LYS A 638 12.05 8.58 4.58
N PHE A 639 10.80 8.96 4.33
CA PHE A 639 10.18 10.03 5.09
C PHE A 639 9.89 9.56 6.53
N PRO A 640 10.19 10.36 7.56
CA PRO A 640 10.02 9.93 8.94
C PRO A 640 8.55 9.62 9.26
N VAL A 641 8.31 8.41 9.77
CA VAL A 641 6.96 7.92 10.11
C VAL A 641 6.33 8.75 11.23
N SER A 642 7.12 9.26 12.17
CA SER A 642 6.67 10.13 13.26
C SER A 642 6.02 11.42 12.77
N ILE A 643 6.62 12.08 11.77
CA ILE A 643 6.07 13.29 11.15
C ILE A 643 4.76 12.96 10.45
N LEU A 644 4.66 11.81 9.77
CA LEU A 644 3.44 11.40 9.07
C LEU A 644 2.31 11.02 10.02
N GLN A 645 2.63 10.37 11.14
CA GLN A 645 1.66 9.98 12.16
C GLN A 645 1.06 11.20 12.87
N ASN A 646 1.86 12.25 13.11
CA ASN A 646 1.44 13.47 13.82
C ASN A 646 0.95 14.59 12.88
N GLY A 647 1.36 14.57 11.61
CA GLY A 647 1.02 15.59 10.63
C GLY A 647 -0.33 15.37 9.96
N ILE A 648 -0.93 16.46 9.49
CA ILE A 648 -2.14 16.43 8.66
C ILE A 648 -1.69 16.29 7.21
N LYS A 649 -2.11 15.21 6.55
CA LYS A 649 -1.72 14.88 5.18
C LYS A 649 -2.83 15.26 4.21
N MET A 650 -2.45 15.83 3.09
CA MET A 650 -3.35 16.16 2.00
C MET A 650 -2.70 15.87 0.66
N THR A 651 -3.43 15.25 -0.26
CA THR A 651 -2.94 14.96 -1.61
C THR A 651 -3.35 16.06 -2.57
N ASN A 652 -2.39 16.60 -3.33
CA ASN A 652 -2.68 17.47 -4.47
C ASN A 652 -2.34 16.72 -5.77
N GLU A 653 -3.38 16.27 -6.46
CA GLU A 653 -3.29 15.55 -7.73
C GLU A 653 -4.07 16.28 -8.81
N PRO A 654 -3.62 16.24 -10.09
CA PRO A 654 -4.47 16.65 -11.19
C PRO A 654 -5.73 15.76 -11.22
N PRO A 655 -6.92 16.35 -11.40
CA PRO A 655 -8.15 15.58 -11.45
C PRO A 655 -8.07 14.56 -12.59
N LYS A 656 -8.54 13.34 -12.33
CA LYS A 656 -8.61 12.31 -13.36
C LYS A 656 -9.96 12.40 -14.06
N GLY A 657 -9.96 12.34 -15.40
CA GLY A 657 -11.18 12.41 -16.17
C GLY A 657 -11.29 13.70 -16.96
N LEU A 658 -11.70 13.56 -18.21
CA LEU A 658 -11.86 14.64 -19.17
C LEU A 658 -12.77 15.77 -18.65
N ARG A 659 -13.93 15.43 -18.06
CA ARG A 659 -14.82 16.41 -17.42
C ARG A 659 -14.16 17.16 -16.26
N ALA A 660 -13.46 16.46 -15.38
CA ALA A 660 -12.89 17.07 -14.18
C ALA A 660 -11.70 17.99 -14.52
N ASN A 661 -10.90 17.62 -15.53
CA ASN A 661 -9.84 18.49 -16.08
C ASN A 661 -10.42 19.76 -16.71
N LEU A 662 -11.46 19.64 -17.56
CA LEU A 662 -12.13 20.79 -18.16
C LEU A 662 -12.74 21.72 -17.10
N LEU A 663 -13.41 21.16 -16.09
CA LEU A 663 -13.95 21.96 -14.98
C LEU A 663 -12.84 22.73 -14.26
N ARG A 664 -11.70 22.09 -14.00
CA ARG A 664 -10.57 22.76 -13.34
C ARG A 664 -10.06 23.95 -14.17
N SER A 665 -9.81 23.75 -15.47
CA SER A 665 -9.32 24.83 -16.33
C SER A 665 -10.33 25.99 -16.41
N TYR A 666 -11.62 25.70 -16.63
CA TYR A 666 -12.65 26.73 -16.76
C TYR A 666 -13.04 27.42 -15.46
N LEU A 667 -12.86 26.77 -14.30
CA LEU A 667 -13.01 27.44 -13.00
C LEU A 667 -11.97 28.53 -12.80
N GLY A 668 -10.76 28.35 -13.35
CA GLY A 668 -9.66 29.31 -13.29
C GLY A 668 -9.72 30.47 -14.28
N PHE A 669 -10.67 30.46 -15.24
CA PHE A 669 -10.87 31.57 -16.18
C PHE A 669 -11.97 32.50 -15.70
N ASP A 670 -11.82 33.81 -15.94
CA ASP A 670 -12.86 34.81 -15.70
C ASP A 670 -13.50 35.26 -17.01
N ASP A 671 -14.71 35.84 -16.94
CA ASP A 671 -15.41 36.33 -18.14
C ASP A 671 -14.62 37.45 -18.86
N ASP A 672 -13.85 38.24 -18.11
CA ASP A 672 -12.95 39.26 -18.67
C ASP A 672 -11.84 38.61 -19.51
N PHE A 673 -11.29 37.49 -19.04
CA PHE A 673 -10.26 36.74 -19.77
C PHE A 673 -10.80 36.12 -21.07
N LEU A 674 -12.02 35.58 -21.02
CA LEU A 674 -12.67 34.99 -22.21
C LEU A 674 -12.97 36.01 -23.31
N ASN A 675 -13.07 37.29 -22.96
CA ASN A 675 -13.34 38.39 -23.89
C ASN A 675 -12.09 39.25 -24.20
N ALA A 676 -10.90 38.83 -23.78
CA ALA A 676 -9.69 39.65 -23.87
C ALA A 676 -9.16 39.86 -25.31
N SER A 677 -9.38 38.89 -26.21
CA SER A 677 -8.87 38.95 -27.60
C SER A 677 -9.70 39.87 -28.50
N LYS A 678 -9.06 40.45 -29.53
CA LYS A 678 -9.72 41.19 -30.63
C LYS A 678 -10.80 40.37 -31.35
N LYS A 679 -10.70 39.03 -31.30
CA LYS A 679 -11.64 38.07 -31.92
C LYS A 679 -12.18 37.12 -30.86
N PRO A 680 -13.16 37.55 -30.04
CA PRO A 680 -13.61 36.80 -28.88
C PRO A 680 -14.26 35.46 -29.25
N ASP A 681 -15.08 35.40 -30.31
CA ASP A 681 -15.80 34.16 -30.66
C ASP A 681 -14.86 33.05 -31.17
N PRO A 682 -13.93 33.31 -32.12
CA PRO A 682 -12.91 32.32 -32.50
C PRO A 682 -12.02 31.93 -31.33
N PHE A 683 -11.63 32.88 -30.46
CA PHE A 683 -10.79 32.59 -29.30
C PHE A 683 -11.49 31.63 -28.34
N LYS A 684 -12.76 31.89 -27.96
CA LYS A 684 -13.52 31.02 -27.05
C LYS A 684 -13.69 29.60 -27.58
N LYS A 685 -13.96 29.43 -28.88
CA LYS A 685 -14.12 28.12 -29.52
C LYS A 685 -12.80 27.35 -29.60
N LEU A 686 -11.73 28.00 -30.05
CA LEU A 686 -10.40 27.38 -30.13
C LEU A 686 -9.80 27.11 -28.74
N LEU A 687 -10.07 27.96 -27.75
CA LEU A 687 -9.69 27.74 -26.35
C LEU A 687 -10.37 26.50 -25.80
N PHE A 688 -11.67 26.32 -26.05
CA PHE A 688 -12.38 25.10 -25.66
C PHE A 688 -11.77 23.86 -26.32
N GLY A 689 -11.50 23.90 -27.63
CA GLY A 689 -10.83 22.82 -28.35
C GLY A 689 -9.43 22.50 -27.79
N LEU A 690 -8.64 23.52 -27.43
CA LEU A 690 -7.32 23.36 -26.83
C LEU A 690 -7.38 22.76 -25.42
N CYS A 691 -8.31 23.21 -24.57
CA CYS A 691 -8.51 22.64 -23.24
C CYS A 691 -9.00 21.18 -23.33
N LEU A 692 -9.87 20.87 -24.30
CA LEU A 692 -10.35 19.51 -24.56
C LEU A 692 -9.21 18.61 -25.06
N TYR A 693 -8.38 19.10 -25.99
CA TYR A 693 -7.17 18.41 -26.44
C TYR A 693 -6.22 18.12 -25.27
N HIS A 694 -5.95 19.11 -24.40
CA HIS A 694 -5.11 18.93 -23.21
C HIS A 694 -5.67 17.86 -22.26
N ALA A 695 -6.97 17.92 -21.96
CA ALA A 695 -7.62 16.91 -21.13
C ALA A 695 -7.55 15.51 -21.76
N LEU A 696 -7.68 15.42 -23.09
CA LEU A 696 -7.63 14.18 -23.85
C LEU A 696 -6.23 13.55 -23.81
N ILE A 697 -5.15 14.29 -24.11
CA ILE A 697 -3.79 13.73 -24.10
C ILE A 697 -3.35 13.26 -22.71
N LEU A 698 -3.85 13.93 -21.66
CA LEU A 698 -3.62 13.53 -20.27
C LEU A 698 -4.30 12.20 -19.97
N ASP A 699 -5.58 12.05 -20.34
CA ASP A 699 -6.36 10.86 -20.07
C ASP A 699 -5.97 9.68 -20.98
N ARG A 700 -5.44 9.93 -22.19
CA ARG A 700 -4.89 8.87 -23.07
C ARG A 700 -3.80 8.04 -22.41
N ARG A 701 -3.06 8.62 -21.44
CA ARG A 701 -2.05 7.89 -20.65
C ARG A 701 -2.62 6.71 -19.86
N LYS A 702 -3.94 6.68 -19.62
CA LYS A 702 -4.62 5.58 -18.91
C LYS A 702 -4.56 4.27 -19.69
N TYR A 703 -4.54 4.32 -21.02
CA TYR A 703 -4.59 3.15 -21.89
C TYR A 703 -3.22 2.52 -22.17
N GLY A 704 -2.19 2.85 -21.38
CA GLY A 704 -0.86 2.28 -21.51
C GLY A 704 -0.29 2.47 -22.93
N PRO A 705 0.29 1.42 -23.54
CA PRO A 705 0.86 1.47 -24.90
C PRO A 705 -0.14 1.84 -26.01
N LEU A 706 -1.43 1.52 -25.87
CA LEU A 706 -2.47 1.96 -26.82
C LEU A 706 -2.63 3.49 -26.78
N GLY A 707 -2.46 4.06 -25.59
CA GLY A 707 -2.39 5.49 -25.30
C GLY A 707 -1.19 6.16 -25.94
N TRP A 708 -0.05 5.85 -25.35
CA TRP A 708 1.29 6.35 -25.66
C TRP A 708 2.29 5.23 -25.42
N ASN A 709 3.26 5.05 -26.31
CA ASN A 709 4.34 4.07 -26.08
C ASN A 709 5.13 4.40 -24.81
N ILE A 710 5.32 5.70 -24.55
CA ILE A 710 5.99 6.20 -23.34
C ILE A 710 5.01 7.11 -22.56
N PRO A 711 4.84 6.92 -21.24
CA PRO A 711 3.93 7.73 -20.45
C PRO A 711 4.46 9.16 -20.24
N TYR A 712 4.18 10.07 -21.16
CA TYR A 712 4.60 11.47 -21.09
C TYR A 712 3.88 12.25 -20.00
N ALA A 713 4.58 13.17 -19.33
CA ALA A 713 4.01 14.04 -18.31
C ALA A 713 3.78 15.45 -18.87
N PHE A 714 2.56 15.70 -19.35
CA PHE A 714 2.10 17.04 -19.74
C PHE A 714 1.71 17.86 -18.52
N ARG A 715 2.03 19.15 -18.51
CA ARG A 715 1.80 20.06 -17.37
C ARG A 715 0.78 21.14 -17.70
N GLU A 716 0.16 21.68 -16.66
CA GLU A 716 -0.71 22.86 -16.76
C GLU A 716 0.06 24.08 -17.29
N SER A 717 1.35 24.19 -16.96
CA SER A 717 2.23 25.24 -17.52
C SER A 717 2.29 25.19 -19.03
N ASP A 718 2.29 23.98 -19.62
CA ASP A 718 2.35 23.80 -21.06
C ASP A 718 1.03 24.28 -21.71
N LEU A 719 -0.11 24.02 -21.05
CA LEU A 719 -1.42 24.54 -21.46
C LEU A 719 -1.47 26.07 -21.37
N ARG A 720 -1.06 26.67 -20.26
CA ARG A 720 -1.06 28.14 -20.08
C ARG A 720 -0.25 28.86 -21.16
N VAL A 721 0.93 28.33 -21.52
CA VAL A 721 1.76 28.87 -22.62
C VAL A 721 1.04 28.73 -23.96
N CYS A 722 0.40 27.59 -24.25
CA CYS A 722 -0.37 27.41 -25.48
C CYS A 722 -1.57 28.37 -25.56
N ILE A 723 -2.25 28.64 -24.44
CA ILE A 723 -3.37 29.58 -24.37
C ILE A 723 -2.88 31.01 -24.66
N GLN A 724 -1.76 31.41 -24.04
CA GLN A 724 -1.17 32.72 -24.28
C GLN A 724 -0.74 32.89 -25.74
N GLN A 725 -0.07 31.88 -26.31
CA GLN A 725 0.30 31.89 -27.73
C GLN A 725 -0.95 31.92 -28.63
N LEU A 726 -1.99 31.16 -28.31
CA LEU A 726 -3.24 31.21 -29.08
C LEU A 726 -3.83 32.63 -29.07
N HIS A 727 -3.87 33.29 -27.92
CA HIS A 727 -4.32 34.67 -27.79
C HIS A 727 -3.47 35.63 -28.63
N ASP A 728 -2.15 35.60 -28.46
CA ASP A 728 -1.22 36.52 -29.13
C ASP A 728 -1.30 36.37 -30.66
N PHE A 729 -1.34 35.13 -31.18
CA PHE A 729 -1.39 34.89 -32.62
C PHE A 729 -2.76 35.21 -33.25
N LEU A 730 -3.86 35.13 -32.49
CA LEU A 730 -5.16 35.58 -32.98
C LEU A 730 -5.25 37.11 -33.09
N ASP A 731 -4.55 37.83 -32.22
CA ASP A 731 -4.52 39.29 -32.17
C ASP A 731 -3.52 39.92 -33.14
N MET A 732 -2.44 39.20 -33.48
CA MET A 732 -1.40 39.63 -34.42
C MET A 732 -1.83 39.53 -35.89
N PHE A 733 -2.62 38.51 -36.26
CA PHE A 733 -2.97 38.22 -37.66
C PHE A 733 -4.45 38.47 -37.96
N GLU A 734 -4.75 39.01 -39.14
CA GLU A 734 -6.13 39.21 -39.63
C GLU A 734 -6.82 37.88 -40.00
N GLU A 735 -6.09 36.93 -40.58
CA GLU A 735 -6.55 35.56 -40.79
C GLU A 735 -5.95 34.62 -39.73
N ILE A 736 -6.69 33.59 -39.33
CA ILE A 736 -6.26 32.65 -38.28
C ILE A 736 -5.15 31.72 -38.85
N PRO A 737 -3.91 31.78 -38.35
CA PRO A 737 -2.80 31.03 -38.93
C PRO A 737 -2.73 29.60 -38.37
N PHE A 738 -3.66 28.73 -38.79
CA PHE A 738 -3.77 27.35 -38.29
C PHE A 738 -2.45 26.58 -38.35
N LYS A 739 -1.69 26.66 -39.45
CA LYS A 739 -0.41 25.96 -39.60
C LYS A 739 0.63 26.37 -38.55
N VAL A 740 0.66 27.65 -38.20
CA VAL A 740 1.60 28.19 -37.20
C VAL A 740 1.16 27.77 -35.80
N ILE A 741 -0.14 27.89 -35.51
CA ILE A 741 -0.71 27.45 -34.23
C ILE A 741 -0.45 25.95 -34.00
N HIS A 742 -0.67 25.12 -35.03
CA HIS A 742 -0.34 23.69 -35.01
C HIS A 742 1.15 23.45 -34.72
N PHE A 743 2.04 24.12 -35.45
CA PHE A 743 3.48 23.98 -35.25
C PHE A 743 3.92 24.37 -33.83
N LEU A 744 3.40 25.47 -33.28
CA LEU A 744 3.76 25.92 -31.92
C LEU A 744 3.26 24.96 -30.85
N ILE A 745 1.99 24.55 -30.93
CA ILE A 745 1.36 23.68 -29.94
C ILE A 745 1.98 22.28 -30.03
N TYR A 746 2.03 21.69 -31.22
CA TYR A 746 2.48 20.32 -31.40
C TYR A 746 4.00 20.19 -31.51
N ASP A 747 4.71 20.88 -32.42
CA ASP A 747 6.16 20.61 -32.62
C ASP A 747 7.03 21.21 -31.51
N ILE A 748 6.64 22.36 -30.94
CA ILE A 748 7.45 23.05 -29.92
C ILE A 748 7.00 22.69 -28.50
N ASN A 749 5.76 22.99 -28.12
CA ASN A 749 5.34 22.90 -26.72
C ASN A 749 5.12 21.45 -26.28
N TYR A 750 4.16 20.74 -26.87
CA TYR A 750 3.86 19.35 -26.51
C TYR A 750 4.89 18.37 -27.09
N GLY A 751 5.30 18.54 -28.34
CA GLY A 751 6.26 17.67 -29.05
C GLY A 751 7.67 17.75 -28.50
N GLY A 752 8.05 18.85 -27.85
CA GLY A 752 9.27 18.93 -27.06
C GLY A 752 9.32 17.93 -25.89
N ARG A 753 8.16 17.42 -25.44
CA ARG A 753 8.05 16.37 -24.41
C ARG A 753 8.03 14.97 -25.00
N VAL A 754 7.53 14.83 -26.23
CA VAL A 754 7.32 13.53 -26.89
C VAL A 754 8.63 13.12 -27.57
N THR A 755 9.19 11.98 -27.15
CA THR A 755 10.47 11.48 -27.65
C THR A 755 10.33 10.49 -28.79
N ASP A 756 9.22 9.74 -28.83
CA ASP A 756 8.98 8.70 -29.83
C ASP A 756 8.37 9.29 -31.10
N GLU A 757 8.79 8.80 -32.27
CA GLU A 757 8.35 9.33 -33.57
C GLU A 757 6.90 8.93 -33.89
N ILE A 758 6.48 7.73 -33.46
CA ILE A 758 5.11 7.25 -33.67
C ILE A 758 4.15 8.02 -32.77
N ASP A 759 4.48 8.17 -31.49
CA ASP A 759 3.69 8.99 -30.56
C ASP A 759 3.59 10.44 -31.04
N ARG A 760 4.67 11.00 -31.60
CA ARG A 760 4.65 12.30 -32.28
C ARG A 760 3.59 12.33 -33.38
N HIS A 761 3.63 11.39 -34.31
CA HIS A 761 2.67 11.32 -35.40
C HIS A 761 1.22 11.22 -34.90
N THR A 762 0.97 10.41 -33.87
CA THR A 762 -0.35 10.27 -33.24
C THR A 762 -0.83 11.59 -32.62
N SER A 763 0.04 12.26 -31.85
CA SER A 763 -0.28 13.54 -31.22
C SER A 763 -0.62 14.63 -32.26
N LYS A 764 0.11 14.68 -33.38
CA LYS A 764 -0.18 15.59 -34.49
C LYS A 764 -1.55 15.30 -35.12
N THR A 765 -1.86 14.04 -35.34
CA THR A 765 -3.12 13.61 -35.95
C THR A 765 -4.30 13.99 -35.06
N ILE A 766 -4.18 13.77 -33.76
CA ILE A 766 -5.22 14.15 -32.78
C ILE A 766 -5.41 15.68 -32.74
N LEU A 767 -4.34 16.48 -32.72
CA LEU A 767 -4.47 17.94 -32.68
C LEU A 767 -5.22 18.50 -33.89
N ASN A 768 -5.07 17.86 -35.05
CA ASN A 768 -5.77 18.23 -36.28
C ASN A 768 -7.29 18.08 -36.19
N ASP A 769 -7.86 17.38 -35.20
CA ASP A 769 -9.31 17.30 -35.05
C ASP A 769 -9.86 18.44 -34.16
N PHE A 770 -9.03 18.99 -33.27
CA PHE A 770 -9.45 20.02 -32.30
C PHE A 770 -9.21 21.45 -32.78
N ILE A 771 -8.15 21.68 -33.57
CA ILE A 771 -7.78 23.02 -34.06
C ILE A 771 -7.93 23.05 -35.58
N THR A 772 -9.15 23.25 -36.04
CA THR A 772 -9.50 23.32 -37.48
C THR A 772 -10.39 24.51 -37.78
N PRO A 773 -10.48 24.91 -39.06
CA PRO A 773 -11.52 25.83 -39.51
C PRO A 773 -12.93 25.32 -39.14
N ASP A 774 -13.16 24.00 -39.21
CA ASP A 774 -14.46 23.39 -38.94
C ASP A 774 -14.87 23.49 -37.46
N ALA A 775 -13.91 23.48 -36.53
CA ALA A 775 -14.17 23.67 -35.10
C ALA A 775 -14.76 25.04 -34.75
N LEU A 776 -14.67 26.02 -35.66
CA LEU A 776 -15.31 27.33 -35.52
C LEU A 776 -16.82 27.29 -35.80
N CYS A 777 -17.32 26.25 -36.47
CA CYS A 777 -18.75 26.06 -36.70
C CYS A 777 -19.44 25.60 -35.40
N ASP A 778 -20.66 26.08 -35.18
CA ASP A 778 -21.51 25.56 -34.09
C ASP A 778 -21.85 24.09 -34.35
N ASP A 779 -21.93 23.28 -33.30
CA ASP A 779 -22.23 21.84 -33.36
C ASP A 779 -21.18 20.97 -34.11
N TYR A 780 -19.98 21.48 -34.37
CA TYR A 780 -18.87 20.63 -34.82
C TYR A 780 -18.61 19.52 -33.80
N LYS A 781 -18.59 18.27 -34.26
CA LYS A 781 -18.46 17.08 -33.40
C LYS A 781 -17.00 16.68 -33.29
N PHE A 782 -16.47 16.70 -32.08
CA PHE A 782 -15.14 16.18 -31.75
C PHE A 782 -15.14 14.65 -31.55
N SER A 783 -16.31 14.04 -31.27
CA SER A 783 -16.46 12.59 -31.12
C SER A 783 -17.54 12.03 -32.06
N PRO A 784 -17.44 10.74 -32.46
CA PRO A 784 -18.47 10.07 -33.26
C PRO A 784 -19.88 10.09 -32.63
N SER A 785 -19.99 9.92 -31.30
CA SER A 785 -21.25 10.03 -30.56
C SER A 785 -21.95 11.38 -30.64
N GLY A 786 -21.20 12.47 -30.92
CA GLY A 786 -21.71 13.83 -30.90
C GLY A 786 -21.98 14.40 -29.49
N VAL A 787 -21.57 13.70 -28.43
CA VAL A 787 -21.63 14.23 -27.05
C VAL A 787 -20.63 15.38 -26.87
N TYR A 788 -19.44 15.24 -27.45
CA TYR A 788 -18.39 16.25 -27.42
C TYR A 788 -18.46 17.08 -28.69
N ARG A 789 -18.97 18.31 -28.53
CA ARG A 789 -19.15 19.27 -29.62
C ARG A 789 -18.71 20.68 -29.27
N SER A 790 -18.47 21.48 -30.32
CA SER A 790 -18.27 22.92 -30.23
C SER A 790 -19.59 23.61 -29.92
N ILE A 791 -19.63 24.37 -28.82
CA ILE A 791 -20.82 25.13 -28.42
C ILE A 791 -20.73 26.58 -28.91
N PRO A 792 -21.88 27.27 -29.10
CA PRO A 792 -21.88 28.69 -29.37
C PRO A 792 -21.12 29.47 -28.30
N ALA A 793 -20.42 30.53 -28.73
CA ALA A 793 -19.63 31.37 -27.84
C ALA A 793 -20.53 31.98 -26.75
N CYS A 794 -20.31 31.59 -25.49
CA CYS A 794 -21.11 32.03 -24.35
C CYS A 794 -20.23 32.47 -23.17
N ASN A 795 -20.85 32.84 -22.05
CA ASN A 795 -20.15 33.21 -20.81
C ASN A 795 -19.63 31.96 -20.08
N LYS A 796 -18.76 32.16 -19.09
CA LYS A 796 -18.19 31.09 -18.24
C LYS A 796 -19.25 30.10 -17.74
N GLU A 797 -20.40 30.60 -17.24
CA GLU A 797 -21.48 29.75 -16.73
C GLU A 797 -22.09 28.83 -17.80
N GLY A 798 -22.17 29.29 -19.05
CA GLY A 798 -22.66 28.49 -20.17
C GLY A 798 -21.73 27.31 -20.47
N TYR A 799 -20.42 27.56 -20.55
CA TYR A 799 -19.41 26.52 -20.68
C TYR A 799 -19.40 25.57 -19.48
N LEU A 800 -19.48 26.08 -18.25
CA LEU A 800 -19.52 25.24 -17.05
C LEU A 800 -20.76 24.34 -16.99
N THR A 801 -21.92 24.84 -17.43
CA THR A 801 -23.16 24.05 -17.47
C THR A 801 -23.04 22.91 -18.47
N TYR A 802 -22.47 23.17 -19.65
CA TYR A 802 -22.18 22.15 -20.64
C TYR A 802 -21.15 21.13 -20.14
N ILE A 803 -20.06 21.56 -19.52
CA ILE A 803 -19.05 20.63 -18.98
C ILE A 803 -19.67 19.75 -17.87
N LYS A 804 -20.59 20.29 -17.06
CA LYS A 804 -21.31 19.51 -16.03
C LYS A 804 -22.32 18.51 -16.61
N SER A 805 -22.80 18.69 -17.85
CA SER A 805 -23.68 17.70 -18.50
C SER A 805 -22.92 16.53 -19.13
N LEU A 806 -21.59 16.63 -19.28
CA LEU A 806 -20.74 15.56 -19.80
C LEU A 806 -20.73 14.33 -18.86
N PRO A 807 -20.60 13.11 -19.42
CA PRO A 807 -20.55 11.88 -18.63
C PRO A 807 -19.31 11.85 -17.71
N LEU A 808 -19.46 11.20 -16.54
CA LEU A 808 -18.36 11.03 -15.58
C LEU A 808 -17.27 10.09 -16.11
N VAL A 809 -17.70 8.99 -16.75
CA VAL A 809 -16.81 8.04 -17.42
C VAL A 809 -16.94 8.26 -18.93
N PRO A 810 -15.91 8.81 -19.60
CA PRO A 810 -15.94 9.01 -21.05
C PRO A 810 -15.82 7.67 -21.78
N GLU A 811 -16.46 7.57 -22.95
CA GLU A 811 -16.32 6.41 -23.82
C GLU A 811 -14.98 6.44 -24.58
N PRO A 812 -14.41 5.26 -24.96
CA PRO A 812 -13.13 5.17 -25.65
C PRO A 812 -13.07 5.91 -26.99
N GLU A 813 -14.22 6.05 -27.66
CA GLU A 813 -14.35 6.74 -28.95
C GLU A 813 -13.86 8.19 -28.91
N VAL A 814 -14.01 8.88 -27.77
CA VAL A 814 -13.56 10.27 -27.57
C VAL A 814 -12.04 10.37 -27.68
N PHE A 815 -11.33 9.30 -27.33
CA PHE A 815 -9.89 9.21 -27.44
C PHE A 815 -9.44 8.71 -28.82
N GLY A 816 -10.35 8.30 -29.70
CA GLY A 816 -10.03 7.61 -30.96
C GLY A 816 -9.72 6.12 -30.78
N PHE A 817 -10.26 5.49 -29.73
CA PHE A 817 -10.09 4.05 -29.48
C PHE A 817 -11.37 3.24 -29.72
N HIS A 818 -11.18 1.98 -30.09
CA HIS A 818 -12.24 0.97 -30.10
C HIS A 818 -12.65 0.58 -28.67
N GLU A 819 -13.88 0.10 -28.46
CA GLU A 819 -14.41 -0.28 -27.13
C GLU A 819 -13.55 -1.30 -26.38
N ASN A 820 -12.83 -2.16 -27.12
CA ASN A 820 -11.91 -3.16 -26.55
C ASN A 820 -10.81 -2.55 -25.69
N ALA A 821 -10.35 -1.32 -26.01
CA ALA A 821 -9.32 -0.64 -25.22
C ALA A 821 -9.78 -0.44 -23.77
N ASN A 822 -11.08 -0.23 -23.54
CA ASN A 822 -11.64 -0.12 -22.20
C ASN A 822 -11.62 -1.44 -21.44
N ILE A 823 -11.73 -2.58 -22.14
CA ILE A 823 -11.67 -3.90 -21.51
C ILE A 823 -10.26 -4.13 -20.98
N THR A 824 -9.22 -3.87 -21.79
CA THR A 824 -7.82 -3.99 -21.35
C THR A 824 -7.55 -3.07 -20.17
N PHE A 825 -7.89 -1.77 -20.30
CA PHE A 825 -7.72 -0.78 -19.24
C PHE A 825 -8.42 -1.19 -17.93
N ALA A 826 -9.71 -1.54 -18.00
CA ALA A 826 -10.48 -1.88 -16.81
C ALA A 826 -10.04 -3.21 -16.17
N THR A 827 -9.52 -4.15 -16.97
CA THR A 827 -8.93 -5.39 -16.47
C THR A 827 -7.62 -5.10 -15.72
N GLU A 828 -6.74 -4.28 -16.29
CA GLU A 828 -5.50 -3.84 -15.63
C GLU A 828 -5.78 -3.06 -14.34
N GLU A 829 -6.76 -2.15 -14.35
CA GLU A 829 -7.17 -1.41 -13.16
C GLU A 829 -7.72 -2.35 -12.08
N THR A 830 -8.48 -3.37 -12.47
CA THR A 830 -8.98 -4.39 -11.54
C THR A 830 -7.84 -5.23 -10.98
N ASP A 831 -6.91 -5.70 -11.80
CA ASP A 831 -5.80 -6.53 -11.36
C ASP A 831 -4.80 -5.74 -10.47
N THR A 832 -4.58 -4.46 -10.77
CA THR A 832 -3.82 -3.56 -9.87
C THR A 832 -4.54 -3.35 -8.55
N LEU A 833 -5.85 -3.12 -8.53
CA LEU A 833 -6.64 -2.99 -7.30
C LEU A 833 -6.55 -4.27 -6.44
N PHE A 834 -6.75 -5.45 -7.02
CA PHE A 834 -6.72 -6.71 -6.28
C PHE A 834 -5.31 -7.15 -5.87
N SER A 835 -4.27 -6.82 -6.65
CA SER A 835 -2.88 -7.06 -6.24
C SER A 835 -2.49 -6.22 -5.02
N VAL A 836 -2.96 -4.97 -4.94
CA VAL A 836 -2.79 -4.13 -3.74
C VAL A 836 -3.57 -4.72 -2.55
N ILE A 837 -4.80 -5.22 -2.75
CA ILE A 837 -5.52 -5.91 -1.67
C ILE A 837 -4.77 -7.18 -1.22
N ALA A 838 -4.20 -7.92 -2.17
CA ALA A 838 -3.42 -9.12 -1.88
C ALA A 838 -2.17 -8.82 -1.06
N SER A 839 -1.55 -7.64 -1.20
CA SER A 839 -0.40 -7.25 -0.37
C SER A 839 -0.77 -6.91 1.07
N ILE A 840 -2.03 -6.56 1.33
CA ILE A 840 -2.56 -6.26 2.68
C ILE A 840 -2.95 -7.55 3.41
N LEU A 841 -3.37 -8.58 2.66
CA LEU A 841 -3.81 -9.85 3.25
C LEU A 841 -2.66 -10.58 3.96
N PRO A 842 -2.92 -11.19 5.13
CA PRO A 842 -1.93 -12.00 5.81
C PRO A 842 -1.51 -13.19 4.94
N ARG A 843 -0.19 -13.31 4.73
CA ARG A 843 0.44 -14.33 3.88
C ARG A 843 0.36 -15.74 4.46
N THR A 844 0.15 -15.89 5.76
CA THR A 844 0.05 -17.19 6.45
C THR A 844 -1.41 -17.57 6.69
N SER A 845 -1.80 -18.75 6.22
CA SER A 845 -3.07 -19.39 6.57
C SER A 845 -2.82 -20.84 6.97
N HIS A 846 -3.35 -21.23 8.13
CA HIS A 846 -3.32 -22.59 8.67
C HIS A 846 -4.33 -23.54 7.99
N SER A 847 -5.02 -23.10 6.93
CA SER A 847 -6.20 -23.80 6.39
C SER A 847 -5.91 -24.83 5.31
N SER A 848 -4.72 -24.82 4.67
CA SER A 848 -4.40 -25.77 3.58
C SER A 848 -3.43 -26.89 3.97
N GLY A 849 -2.94 -26.95 5.22
CA GLY A 849 -2.04 -27.99 5.72
C GLY A 849 -0.64 -28.04 5.08
N LYS A 850 -0.42 -27.39 3.93
CA LYS A 850 0.89 -27.28 3.27
C LYS A 850 1.59 -26.00 3.69
N THR A 851 2.86 -26.13 4.05
CA THR A 851 3.69 -24.96 4.34
C THR A 851 4.05 -24.22 3.04
N LYS A 852 4.38 -22.93 3.14
CA LYS A 852 4.86 -22.13 2.00
C LYS A 852 6.05 -22.79 1.31
N ASP A 853 6.97 -23.33 2.10
CA ASP A 853 8.19 -23.98 1.62
C ASP A 853 7.88 -25.27 0.87
N GLU A 854 6.86 -26.02 1.29
CA GLU A 854 6.36 -27.19 0.55
C GLU A 854 5.73 -26.79 -0.79
N MET A 855 4.90 -25.74 -0.81
CA MET A 855 4.29 -25.25 -2.05
C MET A 855 5.34 -24.77 -3.05
N VAL A 856 6.32 -23.98 -2.60
CA VAL A 856 7.44 -23.53 -3.43
C VAL A 856 8.29 -24.71 -3.89
N GLY A 857 8.50 -25.70 -3.03
CA GLY A 857 9.23 -26.92 -3.38
C GLY A 857 8.50 -27.79 -4.42
N GLU A 858 7.16 -27.84 -4.40
CA GLU A 858 6.34 -28.52 -5.42
C GLU A 858 6.40 -27.77 -6.76
N THR A 859 6.18 -26.46 -6.76
CA THR A 859 6.24 -25.66 -8.00
C THR A 859 7.63 -25.68 -8.62
N ALA A 860 8.68 -25.60 -7.81
CA ALA A 860 10.06 -25.70 -8.29
C ALA A 860 10.34 -27.05 -8.98
N ARG A 861 9.83 -28.16 -8.41
CA ARG A 861 9.94 -29.50 -9.02
C ARG A 861 9.15 -29.60 -10.32
N ASP A 862 7.92 -29.09 -10.33
CA ASP A 862 7.06 -29.10 -11.53
C ASP A 862 7.69 -28.33 -12.70
N ILE A 863 8.33 -27.18 -12.41
CA ILE A 863 9.05 -26.40 -13.41
C ILE A 863 10.29 -27.18 -13.88
N GLU A 864 11.08 -27.74 -12.96
CA GLU A 864 12.29 -28.48 -13.31
C GLU A 864 12.02 -29.65 -14.27
N ILE A 865 10.91 -30.37 -14.08
CA ILE A 865 10.47 -31.46 -14.97
C ILE A 865 10.12 -30.94 -16.38
N LYS A 866 9.52 -29.74 -16.48
CA LYS A 866 9.09 -29.14 -17.75
C LYS A 866 10.23 -28.46 -18.52
N VAL A 867 11.32 -28.10 -17.85
CA VAL A 867 12.45 -27.38 -18.46
C VAL A 867 13.21 -28.31 -19.44
N PRO A 868 13.38 -27.91 -20.71
CA PRO A 868 14.10 -28.72 -21.71
C PRO A 868 15.55 -29.07 -21.36
N ALA A 869 16.10 -30.06 -22.07
CA ALA A 869 17.52 -30.42 -21.99
C ALA A 869 18.40 -29.34 -22.66
N ILE A 870 19.66 -29.23 -22.19
CA ILE A 870 20.64 -28.29 -22.74
C ILE A 870 21.05 -28.77 -24.14
N ILE A 871 21.10 -27.86 -25.11
CA ILE A 871 21.52 -28.18 -26.49
C ILE A 871 23.04 -28.39 -26.52
N ASN A 872 23.51 -29.47 -27.16
CA ASN A 872 24.93 -29.65 -27.41
C ASN A 872 25.39 -28.73 -28.56
N VAL A 873 26.06 -27.63 -28.20
CA VAL A 873 26.52 -26.61 -29.16
C VAL A 873 27.59 -27.16 -30.10
N ASP A 874 28.47 -28.04 -29.63
CA ASP A 874 29.55 -28.61 -30.45
C ASP A 874 29.01 -29.53 -31.56
N ALA A 875 27.96 -30.30 -31.24
CA ALA A 875 27.25 -31.11 -32.23
C ALA A 875 26.52 -30.21 -33.25
N LEU A 876 25.93 -29.11 -32.78
CA LEU A 876 25.21 -28.15 -33.62
C LEU A 876 26.15 -27.40 -34.58
N MET A 877 27.34 -26.99 -34.13
CA MET A 877 28.35 -26.37 -34.99
C MET A 877 28.90 -27.33 -36.06
N LYS A 878 28.96 -28.63 -35.77
CA LYS A 878 29.34 -29.66 -36.75
C LYS A 878 28.26 -29.89 -37.80
N GLN A 879 26.99 -29.86 -37.41
CA GLN A 879 25.86 -30.03 -38.32
C GLN A 879 25.59 -28.78 -39.17
N TYR A 880 25.74 -27.59 -38.58
CA TYR A 880 25.54 -26.29 -39.22
C TYR A 880 26.80 -25.43 -39.09
N PRO A 881 27.80 -25.64 -39.97
CA PRO A 881 29.02 -24.83 -39.93
C PRO A 881 28.72 -23.37 -40.29
N THR A 882 29.56 -22.47 -39.78
CA THR A 882 29.47 -21.03 -40.06
C THR A 882 29.98 -20.76 -41.48
N THR A 883 29.11 -20.95 -42.47
CA THR A 883 29.43 -20.74 -43.89
C THR A 883 29.14 -19.28 -44.29
N HIS A 884 29.94 -18.74 -45.21
CA HIS A 884 29.72 -17.39 -45.76
C HIS A 884 28.42 -17.28 -46.58
N GLU A 885 27.92 -18.38 -47.13
CA GLU A 885 26.73 -18.40 -47.99
C GLU A 885 25.42 -18.35 -47.19
N GLU A 886 25.38 -18.93 -45.98
CA GLU A 886 24.16 -19.05 -45.17
C GLU A 886 24.35 -18.43 -43.79
N SER A 887 24.01 -17.15 -43.64
CA SER A 887 24.15 -16.43 -42.37
C SER A 887 23.20 -16.92 -41.28
N MET A 888 22.09 -17.59 -41.64
CA MET A 888 21.13 -18.16 -40.69
C MET A 888 21.75 -19.20 -39.76
N ASN A 889 22.73 -19.98 -40.23
CA ASN A 889 23.45 -20.95 -39.40
C ASN A 889 24.15 -20.27 -38.22
N THR A 890 24.72 -19.09 -38.45
CA THR A 890 25.38 -18.31 -37.40
C THR A 890 24.38 -17.79 -36.36
N VAL A 891 23.19 -17.37 -36.80
CA VAL A 891 22.11 -16.92 -35.92
C VAL A 891 21.64 -18.09 -35.05
N LEU A 892 21.42 -19.28 -35.62
CA LEU A 892 21.01 -20.47 -34.88
C LEU A 892 22.00 -20.85 -33.77
N VAL A 893 23.31 -20.84 -34.06
CA VAL A 893 24.36 -21.12 -33.06
C VAL A 893 24.34 -20.08 -31.94
N GLN A 894 24.26 -18.79 -32.27
CA GLN A 894 24.25 -17.71 -31.28
C GLN A 894 23.01 -17.76 -30.38
N GLU A 895 21.85 -18.05 -30.96
CA GLU A 895 20.59 -18.24 -30.25
C GLU A 895 20.66 -19.44 -29.31
N ALA A 896 21.18 -20.58 -29.76
CA ALA A 896 21.36 -21.78 -28.94
C ALA A 896 22.28 -21.52 -27.73
N ILE A 897 23.37 -20.76 -27.92
CA ILE A 897 24.28 -20.37 -26.82
C ILE A 897 23.54 -19.52 -25.77
N ARG A 898 22.76 -18.52 -26.22
CA ARG A 898 22.00 -17.64 -25.32
C ARG A 898 20.92 -18.42 -24.55
N TYR A 899 20.20 -19.28 -25.24
CA TYR A 899 19.18 -20.14 -24.65
C TYR A 899 19.77 -21.10 -23.61
N ASN A 900 20.92 -21.71 -23.91
CA ASN A 900 21.62 -22.59 -22.98
C ASN A 900 22.05 -21.87 -21.69
N ARG A 901 22.49 -20.60 -21.77
CA ARG A 901 22.81 -19.81 -20.58
C ARG A 901 21.60 -19.63 -19.66
N LEU A 902 20.43 -19.37 -20.24
CA LEU A 902 19.17 -19.26 -19.49
C LEU A 902 18.79 -20.60 -18.85
N LEU A 903 18.79 -21.69 -19.62
CA LEU A 903 18.45 -23.03 -19.11
C LEU A 903 19.37 -23.47 -17.97
N GLN A 904 20.68 -23.21 -18.08
CA GLN A 904 21.65 -23.52 -17.03
C GLN A 904 21.37 -22.72 -15.75
N ARG A 905 21.04 -21.43 -15.87
CA ARG A 905 20.69 -20.59 -14.70
C ARG A 905 19.41 -21.07 -14.03
N ILE A 906 18.37 -21.40 -14.80
CA ILE A 906 17.09 -21.92 -14.28
C ILE A 906 17.33 -23.24 -13.54
N LYS A 907 17.97 -24.24 -14.17
CA LYS A 907 18.23 -25.54 -13.54
C LYS A 907 19.06 -25.42 -12.26
N LYS A 908 20.14 -24.64 -12.29
CA LYS A 908 20.99 -24.44 -11.11
C LYS A 908 20.21 -23.78 -9.98
N SER A 909 19.48 -22.70 -10.26
CA SER A 909 18.74 -21.96 -9.23
C SER A 909 17.59 -22.77 -8.62
N LEU A 910 16.83 -23.54 -9.44
CA LEU A 910 15.78 -24.43 -8.93
C LEU A 910 16.35 -25.53 -8.03
N HIS A 911 17.47 -26.14 -8.42
CA HIS A 911 18.14 -27.16 -7.62
C HIS A 911 18.69 -26.59 -6.30
N ASP A 912 19.35 -25.43 -6.35
CA ASP A 912 19.88 -24.75 -5.17
C ASP A 912 18.75 -24.35 -4.20
N LEU A 913 17.59 -23.91 -4.71
CA LEU A 913 16.40 -23.61 -3.90
C LEU A 913 15.84 -24.87 -3.22
N GLN A 914 15.69 -25.97 -3.94
CA GLN A 914 15.19 -27.21 -3.35
C GLN A 914 16.12 -27.73 -2.25
N LYS A 915 17.44 -27.58 -2.41
CA LYS A 915 18.42 -27.90 -1.36
C LYS A 915 18.34 -26.96 -0.17
N ALA A 916 18.17 -25.67 -0.41
CA ALA A 916 18.02 -24.69 0.66
C ALA A 916 16.74 -24.92 1.49
N LEU A 917 15.63 -25.27 0.84
CA LEU A 917 14.37 -25.63 1.51
C LEU A 917 14.49 -26.90 2.35
N LYS A 918 15.35 -27.86 1.95
CA LYS A 918 15.68 -29.06 2.75
C LYS A 918 16.68 -28.82 3.88
N GLY A 919 17.27 -27.62 3.96
CA GLY A 919 18.32 -27.28 4.92
C GLY A 919 19.71 -27.84 4.58
N GLU A 920 19.91 -28.39 3.36
CA GLU A 920 21.23 -28.85 2.90
C GLU A 920 22.14 -27.67 2.48
N MET A 921 21.53 -26.52 2.18
CA MET A 921 22.21 -25.29 1.78
C MET A 921 21.65 -24.11 2.58
N VAL A 922 22.48 -23.10 2.85
CA VAL A 922 22.03 -21.87 3.51
C VAL A 922 21.13 -21.08 2.56
N MET A 923 19.93 -20.71 3.04
CA MET A 923 19.01 -19.85 2.31
C MET A 923 19.64 -18.47 2.11
N THR A 924 20.00 -18.15 0.87
CA THR A 924 20.50 -16.82 0.50
C THR A 924 19.34 -15.90 0.15
N THR A 925 19.57 -14.59 0.20
CA THR A 925 18.56 -13.59 -0.17
C THR A 925 18.09 -13.74 -1.62
N GLU A 926 18.98 -14.12 -2.54
CA GLU A 926 18.63 -14.43 -3.94
C GLU A 926 17.68 -15.63 -4.05
N LEU A 927 17.87 -16.68 -3.24
CA LEU A 927 16.98 -17.84 -3.22
C LEU A 927 15.65 -17.53 -2.52
N GLU A 928 15.67 -16.71 -1.48
CA GLU A 928 14.45 -16.29 -0.76
C GLU A 928 13.56 -15.41 -1.63
N THR A 929 14.14 -14.42 -2.30
CA THR A 929 13.43 -13.58 -3.28
C THR A 929 12.87 -14.41 -4.43
N MET A 930 13.63 -15.39 -4.92
CA MET A 930 13.13 -16.34 -5.91
C MET A 930 11.99 -17.20 -5.38
N GLY A 931 12.10 -17.74 -4.16
CA GLY A 931 11.03 -18.53 -3.52
C GLY A 931 9.76 -17.72 -3.31
N ASN A 932 9.88 -16.45 -2.94
CA ASN A 932 8.76 -15.50 -2.88
C ASN A 932 8.14 -15.28 -4.27
N ALA A 933 8.96 -15.03 -5.29
CA ALA A 933 8.47 -14.85 -6.65
C ALA A 933 7.73 -16.09 -7.17
N LEU A 934 8.26 -17.30 -6.94
CA LEU A 934 7.61 -18.56 -7.32
C LEU A 934 6.30 -18.79 -6.57
N PHE A 935 6.23 -18.41 -5.29
CA PHE A 935 4.99 -18.46 -4.51
C PHE A 935 3.93 -17.50 -5.06
N ASP A 936 4.35 -16.29 -5.46
CA ASP A 936 3.49 -15.26 -6.02
C ASP A 936 3.19 -15.49 -7.53
N ASN A 937 3.63 -16.60 -8.12
CA ASN A 937 3.56 -16.90 -9.57
C ASN A 937 4.19 -15.82 -10.47
N LEU A 938 5.21 -15.12 -9.97
CA LEU A 938 6.00 -14.14 -10.70
C LEU A 938 7.30 -14.76 -11.23
N VAL A 939 7.85 -14.18 -12.29
CA VAL A 939 9.15 -14.60 -12.81
C VAL A 939 10.26 -14.07 -11.89
N PRO A 940 11.15 -14.94 -11.37
CA PRO A 940 12.30 -14.53 -10.58
C PRO A 940 13.24 -13.55 -11.31
N GLN A 941 13.70 -12.51 -10.60
CA GLN A 941 14.61 -11.49 -11.15
C GLN A 941 15.94 -12.06 -11.65
N ASN A 942 16.43 -13.14 -11.03
CA ASN A 942 17.65 -13.82 -11.43
C ASN A 942 17.53 -14.53 -12.81
N TRP A 943 16.31 -14.80 -13.27
CA TRP A 943 16.04 -15.31 -14.62
C TRP A 943 15.88 -14.15 -15.61
N GLU A 944 15.23 -13.06 -15.19
CA GLU A 944 15.08 -11.82 -15.96
C GLU A 944 16.43 -11.19 -16.33
N ALA A 945 17.41 -11.22 -15.43
CA ALA A 945 18.75 -10.71 -15.72
C ALA A 945 19.45 -11.38 -16.92
N VAL A 946 19.05 -12.61 -17.27
CA VAL A 946 19.64 -13.38 -18.38
C VAL A 946 18.70 -13.42 -19.58
N ALA A 947 17.38 -13.37 -19.36
CA ALA A 947 16.36 -13.50 -20.39
C ALA A 947 16.08 -12.18 -21.14
N TYR A 948 15.69 -12.28 -22.41
CA TYR A 948 15.18 -11.12 -23.16
C TYR A 948 13.69 -10.86 -22.85
N PRO A 949 13.21 -9.60 -22.94
CA PRO A 949 11.84 -9.20 -22.58
C PRO A 949 10.73 -10.04 -23.23
N ILE A 950 10.91 -10.43 -24.50
CA ILE A 950 9.94 -11.24 -25.26
C ILE A 950 9.79 -12.65 -24.66
N VAL A 951 10.92 -13.25 -24.24
CA VAL A 951 10.95 -14.57 -23.61
C VAL A 951 10.41 -14.53 -22.17
N LEU A 952 10.56 -13.38 -21.49
CA LEU A 952 10.02 -13.15 -20.15
C LEU A 952 8.49 -13.09 -20.13
N HIS A 953 7.87 -12.44 -21.12
CA HIS A 953 6.43 -12.45 -21.28
C HIS A 953 5.89 -13.88 -21.52
N THR A 954 6.62 -14.71 -22.28
CA THR A 954 6.27 -16.12 -22.46
C THR A 954 6.52 -17.01 -21.23
N LEU A 955 7.38 -16.59 -20.30
CA LEU A 955 7.64 -17.27 -19.03
C LEU A 955 6.51 -17.07 -18.02
N GLN A 956 5.91 -15.88 -18.00
CA GLN A 956 4.79 -15.51 -17.13
C GLN A 956 3.51 -16.29 -17.46
N GLN A 957 3.29 -16.67 -18.72
CA GLN A 957 2.15 -17.48 -19.10
C GLN A 957 2.39 -18.97 -18.81
N LYS A 958 1.99 -19.42 -17.61
CA LYS A 958 1.93 -20.84 -17.19
C LYS A 958 3.29 -21.51 -16.97
N ASN A 959 4.03 -21.12 -15.92
CA ASN A 959 5.09 -21.92 -15.28
C ASN A 959 5.95 -22.76 -16.27
N GLY A 960 6.51 -22.11 -17.30
CA GLY A 960 7.44 -22.74 -18.27
C GLY A 960 6.82 -23.45 -19.49
N GLY A 961 5.49 -23.51 -19.63
CA GLY A 961 4.82 -24.14 -20.78
C GLY A 961 5.17 -23.56 -22.16
N PRO A 962 5.32 -22.24 -22.31
CA PRO A 962 5.68 -21.62 -23.58
C PRO A 962 7.17 -21.71 -23.93
N LEU A 963 8.10 -21.73 -22.94
CA LEU A 963 9.52 -21.99 -23.19
C LEU A 963 9.71 -23.37 -23.84
N TYR A 964 9.00 -24.38 -23.33
CA TYR A 964 8.96 -25.72 -23.91
C TYR A 964 8.42 -25.68 -25.35
N LYS A 965 7.33 -24.94 -25.61
CA LYS A 965 6.81 -24.75 -26.98
C LYS A 965 7.80 -24.04 -27.90
N CYS A 966 8.44 -22.95 -27.50
CA CYS A 966 9.44 -22.24 -28.32
C CYS A 966 10.65 -23.14 -28.62
N PHE A 967 11.13 -23.87 -27.62
CA PHE A 967 12.24 -24.81 -27.76
C PHE A 967 11.92 -25.99 -28.69
N VAL A 968 10.73 -26.59 -28.53
CA VAL A 968 10.31 -27.77 -29.27
C VAL A 968 9.88 -27.41 -30.69
N LEU A 969 9.08 -26.35 -30.86
CA LEU A 969 8.51 -25.98 -32.16
C LEU A 969 9.51 -25.31 -33.09
N LEU A 970 10.43 -24.48 -32.57
CA LEU A 970 11.38 -23.73 -33.38
C LEU A 970 12.74 -24.43 -33.46
N TYR A 971 13.47 -24.53 -32.34
CA TYR A 971 14.87 -24.97 -32.38
C TYR A 971 15.02 -26.49 -32.55
N SER A 972 14.22 -27.31 -31.85
CA SER A 972 14.32 -28.77 -31.97
C SER A 972 13.93 -29.28 -33.36
N ASN A 973 12.92 -28.65 -33.97
CA ASN A 973 12.52 -28.94 -35.35
C ASN A 973 13.54 -28.42 -36.36
N TRP A 974 14.06 -27.20 -36.18
CA TRP A 974 15.11 -26.66 -37.06
C TRP A 974 16.38 -27.51 -37.03
N ILE A 975 16.83 -27.93 -35.84
CA ILE A 975 18.01 -28.78 -35.68
C ILE A 975 17.82 -30.14 -36.39
N LYS A 976 16.62 -30.75 -36.32
CA LYS A 976 16.34 -32.08 -36.90
C LYS A 976 16.02 -32.06 -38.39
N ASN A 977 15.24 -31.08 -38.85
CA ASN A 977 14.61 -31.09 -40.18
C ASN A 977 15.19 -30.04 -41.15
N GLY A 978 16.14 -29.21 -40.72
CA GLY A 978 16.70 -28.12 -41.52
C GLY A 978 15.94 -26.80 -41.37
N THR A 979 16.22 -25.83 -42.25
CA THR A 979 15.65 -24.48 -42.19
C THR A 979 14.12 -24.50 -42.33
N PRO A 980 13.36 -23.87 -41.41
CA PRO A 980 11.90 -23.85 -41.49
C PRO A 980 11.39 -22.93 -42.61
N ASN A 981 10.30 -23.31 -43.27
CA ASN A 981 9.66 -22.48 -44.31
C ASN A 981 9.09 -21.17 -43.74
N VAL A 982 8.53 -21.24 -42.53
CA VAL A 982 7.96 -20.09 -41.82
C VAL A 982 8.63 -19.95 -40.45
N TYR A 983 9.20 -18.78 -40.18
CA TYR A 983 9.89 -18.47 -38.95
C TYR A 983 8.93 -17.88 -37.92
N TRP A 984 8.91 -18.44 -36.70
CA TRP A 984 8.16 -17.85 -35.60
C TRP A 984 9.00 -16.75 -34.93
N ILE A 985 8.75 -15.48 -35.28
CA ILE A 985 9.62 -14.37 -34.90
C ILE A 985 9.67 -14.12 -33.39
N SER A 986 8.53 -14.28 -32.70
CA SER A 986 8.43 -14.16 -31.24
C SER A 986 9.07 -15.33 -30.48
N GLY A 987 9.47 -16.40 -31.18
CA GLY A 987 10.23 -17.50 -30.60
C GLY A 987 11.73 -17.24 -30.45
N PHE A 988 12.27 -16.22 -31.13
CA PHE A 988 13.70 -15.89 -31.05
C PHE A 988 14.07 -15.13 -29.78
N PHE A 989 15.22 -15.45 -29.21
CA PHE A 989 15.78 -14.74 -28.07
C PHE A 989 16.21 -13.32 -28.45
N PHE A 990 16.78 -13.14 -29.64
CA PHE A 990 17.17 -11.83 -30.19
C PHE A 990 16.77 -11.67 -31.66
N PRO A 991 15.54 -11.19 -31.94
CA PRO A 991 15.01 -11.04 -33.29
C PRO A 991 15.85 -10.16 -34.22
N GLN A 992 16.62 -9.20 -33.69
CA GLN A 992 17.46 -8.32 -34.50
C GLN A 992 18.61 -9.08 -35.20
N ALA A 993 19.16 -10.15 -34.61
CA ALA A 993 20.13 -11.01 -35.29
C ALA A 993 19.49 -11.76 -36.45
N PHE A 994 18.25 -12.23 -36.29
CA PHE A 994 17.48 -12.83 -37.38
C PHE A 994 17.25 -11.82 -38.51
N LEU A 995 16.76 -10.61 -38.22
CA LEU A 995 16.56 -9.56 -39.21
C LEU A 995 17.86 -9.22 -39.97
N THR A 996 18.96 -9.05 -39.24
CA THR A 996 20.27 -8.76 -39.83
C THR A 996 20.76 -9.93 -40.69
N GLY A 997 20.57 -11.17 -40.26
CA GLY A 997 20.92 -12.34 -41.05
C GLY A 997 20.13 -12.42 -42.36
N THR A 998 18.83 -12.11 -42.34
CA THR A 998 18.01 -12.14 -43.57
C THR A 998 18.48 -11.08 -44.57
N LEU A 999 18.84 -9.89 -44.10
CA LEU A 999 19.46 -8.85 -44.91
C LEU A 999 20.84 -9.27 -45.45
N GLN A 1000 21.66 -9.94 -44.64
CA GLN A 1000 22.96 -10.44 -45.07
C GLN A 1000 22.84 -11.50 -46.16
N ASN A 1001 21.91 -12.45 -46.04
CA ASN A 1001 21.64 -13.45 -47.08
C ASN A 1001 21.22 -12.77 -48.40
N TYR A 1002 20.30 -11.81 -48.33
CA TYR A 1002 19.87 -11.06 -49.53
C TYR A 1002 20.99 -10.21 -50.14
N ALA A 1003 21.74 -9.48 -49.31
CA ALA A 1003 22.88 -8.66 -49.72
C ALA A 1003 23.98 -9.48 -50.41
N ARG A 1004 24.26 -10.68 -49.90
CA ARG A 1004 25.26 -11.60 -50.47
C ARG A 1004 24.78 -12.22 -51.77
N LYS A 1005 23.52 -12.67 -51.82
CA LYS A 1005 22.92 -13.24 -53.04
C LYS A 1005 22.90 -12.26 -54.21
N HIS A 1006 22.62 -10.99 -53.92
CA HIS A 1006 22.56 -9.91 -54.92
C HIS A 1006 23.85 -9.08 -55.04
N VAL A 1007 24.92 -9.46 -54.33
CA VAL A 1007 26.24 -8.79 -54.31
C VAL A 1007 26.13 -7.26 -54.15
N LYS A 1008 25.40 -6.81 -53.12
CA LYS A 1008 25.20 -5.38 -52.82
C LYS A 1008 25.48 -5.03 -51.35
N PRO A 1009 25.88 -3.78 -51.05
CA PRO A 1009 26.11 -3.35 -49.66
C PRO A 1009 24.83 -3.39 -48.83
N ILE A 1010 24.94 -3.88 -47.59
CA ILE A 1010 23.80 -4.07 -46.67
C ILE A 1010 23.03 -2.77 -46.38
N ASP A 1011 23.73 -1.63 -46.29
CA ASP A 1011 23.15 -0.33 -45.92
C ASP A 1011 22.18 0.24 -46.97
N THR A 1012 22.27 -0.25 -48.20
CA THR A 1012 21.41 0.16 -49.32
C THR A 1012 20.07 -0.56 -49.35
N ILE A 1013 19.87 -1.57 -48.49
CA ILE A 1013 18.67 -2.41 -48.48
C ILE A 1013 17.70 -1.90 -47.42
N SER A 1014 16.40 -2.02 -47.68
CA SER A 1014 15.33 -1.75 -46.72
C SER A 1014 14.29 -2.86 -46.76
N PHE A 1015 13.61 -3.04 -45.64
CA PHE A 1015 12.50 -3.98 -45.50
C PHE A 1015 11.23 -3.40 -46.12
N GLY A 1016 10.57 -4.21 -46.92
CA GLY A 1016 9.17 -4.11 -47.30
C GLY A 1016 8.41 -5.33 -46.78
N PHE A 1017 7.11 -5.17 -46.59
CA PHE A 1017 6.26 -6.18 -45.97
C PHE A 1017 5.09 -6.47 -46.90
N LYS A 1018 4.76 -7.75 -47.06
CA LYS A 1018 3.55 -8.20 -47.77
C LYS A 1018 2.85 -9.26 -46.95
N VAL A 1019 1.59 -9.01 -46.57
CA VAL A 1019 0.76 -9.97 -45.84
C VAL A 1019 0.23 -11.03 -46.81
N MET A 1020 0.35 -12.31 -46.44
CA MET A 1020 -0.07 -13.45 -47.26
C MET A 1020 -1.48 -13.92 -46.87
N SER A 1021 -2.27 -14.36 -47.85
CA SER A 1021 -3.63 -14.90 -47.62
C SER A 1021 -3.68 -16.42 -47.41
N HIS A 1022 -2.62 -17.15 -47.81
CA HIS A 1022 -2.57 -18.61 -47.78
C HIS A 1022 -2.18 -19.15 -46.39
N GLU A 1023 -2.64 -20.36 -46.07
CA GLU A 1023 -2.30 -21.05 -44.82
C GLU A 1023 -0.87 -21.62 -44.83
N GLU A 1024 -0.27 -21.80 -43.64
CA GLU A 1024 1.14 -22.18 -43.44
C GLU A 1024 1.58 -23.43 -44.22
N LYS A 1025 0.67 -24.39 -44.42
CA LYS A 1025 0.97 -25.67 -45.09
C LYS A 1025 1.09 -25.54 -46.62
N GLU A 1026 0.62 -24.44 -47.18
CA GLU A 1026 0.57 -24.19 -48.63
C GLU A 1026 1.75 -23.32 -49.12
N LEU A 1027 2.63 -22.87 -48.21
CA LEU A 1027 3.72 -21.94 -48.52
C LEU A 1027 5.05 -22.68 -48.78
N GLU A 1028 5.51 -22.63 -50.02
CA GLU A 1028 6.88 -22.97 -50.42
C GLU A 1028 7.87 -21.88 -50.01
N PRO A 1029 9.17 -22.20 -49.78
CA PRO A 1029 10.17 -21.19 -49.41
C PRO A 1029 10.28 -20.08 -50.47
N PRO A 1030 10.30 -18.79 -50.07
CA PRO A 1030 10.33 -17.69 -51.03
C PRO A 1030 11.70 -17.60 -51.71
N SER A 1031 11.73 -17.16 -52.97
CA SER A 1031 12.99 -17.02 -53.73
C SER A 1031 13.94 -16.01 -53.09
N ASP A 1032 13.40 -14.88 -52.62
CA ASP A 1032 14.08 -13.83 -51.86
C ASP A 1032 13.19 -13.46 -50.67
N GLY A 1033 13.77 -13.37 -49.46
CA GLY A 1033 13.00 -13.06 -48.25
C GLY A 1033 12.85 -14.23 -47.29
N CYS A 1034 11.96 -14.06 -46.33
CA CYS A 1034 11.50 -15.11 -45.44
C CYS A 1034 10.05 -14.85 -45.04
N TYR A 1035 9.33 -15.92 -44.70
CA TYR A 1035 8.00 -15.82 -44.10
C TYR A 1035 8.13 -15.80 -42.58
N ILE A 1036 7.40 -14.89 -41.95
CA ILE A 1036 7.32 -14.78 -40.50
C ILE A 1036 5.90 -14.98 -39.99
N LYS A 1037 5.78 -15.55 -38.79
CA LYS A 1037 4.53 -15.70 -38.05
C LYS A 1037 4.71 -15.33 -36.58
N GLY A 1038 3.60 -15.22 -35.85
CA GLY A 1038 3.56 -14.94 -34.41
C GLY A 1038 3.70 -13.46 -34.05
N LEU A 1039 3.24 -12.59 -34.94
CA LEU A 1039 2.92 -11.20 -34.63
C LEU A 1039 1.46 -11.13 -34.20
N PHE A 1040 1.15 -10.27 -33.23
CA PHE A 1040 -0.20 -10.02 -32.76
C PHE A 1040 -0.54 -8.56 -33.02
N LEU A 1041 -1.76 -8.33 -33.48
CA LEU A 1041 -2.36 -7.01 -33.61
C LEU A 1041 -3.25 -6.78 -32.40
N GLU A 1042 -3.14 -5.59 -31.82
CA GLU A 1042 -3.96 -5.13 -30.70
C GLU A 1042 -4.74 -3.89 -31.13
N GLY A 1043 -6.04 -3.84 -30.81
CA GLY A 1043 -6.91 -2.72 -31.21
C GLY A 1043 -7.39 -2.76 -32.67
N CYS A 1044 -6.69 -3.47 -33.55
CA CYS A 1044 -7.07 -3.68 -34.94
C CYS A 1044 -6.99 -5.17 -35.33
N ARG A 1045 -7.60 -5.50 -36.46
CA ARG A 1045 -7.55 -6.82 -37.08
C ARG A 1045 -7.19 -6.69 -38.56
N TRP A 1046 -6.53 -7.71 -39.10
CA TRP A 1046 -6.34 -7.81 -40.54
C TRP A 1046 -7.59 -8.43 -41.19
N ASP A 1047 -8.26 -7.70 -42.07
CA ASP A 1047 -9.38 -8.25 -42.83
C ASP A 1047 -8.86 -8.99 -44.06
N ARG A 1048 -9.16 -10.30 -44.15
CA ARG A 1048 -8.69 -11.14 -45.26
C ARG A 1048 -9.41 -10.83 -46.57
N GLU A 1049 -10.62 -10.25 -46.51
CA GLU A 1049 -11.40 -9.92 -47.71
C GLU A 1049 -10.97 -8.58 -48.29
N LEU A 1050 -10.79 -7.57 -47.43
CA LEU A 1050 -10.41 -6.21 -47.84
C LEU A 1050 -8.90 -6.03 -48.03
N HIS A 1051 -8.07 -6.96 -47.53
CA HIS A 1051 -6.61 -6.85 -47.51
C HIS A 1051 -6.13 -5.53 -46.88
N ALA A 1052 -6.82 -5.10 -45.82
CA ALA A 1052 -6.56 -3.85 -45.10
C ALA A 1052 -6.74 -4.05 -43.59
N LEU A 1053 -6.23 -3.11 -42.80
CA LEU A 1053 -6.53 -3.07 -41.37
C LEU A 1053 -7.97 -2.62 -41.16
N SER A 1054 -8.67 -3.30 -40.25
CA SER A 1054 -10.03 -2.97 -39.82
C SER A 1054 -10.12 -2.99 -38.30
N ASP A 1055 -11.18 -2.41 -37.75
CA ASP A 1055 -11.40 -2.43 -36.31
C ASP A 1055 -11.55 -3.87 -35.80
N SER A 1056 -11.00 -4.10 -34.60
CA SER A 1056 -11.10 -5.41 -33.96
C SER A 1056 -12.57 -5.76 -33.67
N LYS A 1057 -12.91 -7.06 -33.67
CA LYS A 1057 -14.24 -7.48 -33.22
C LYS A 1057 -14.39 -7.18 -31.73
N PRO A 1058 -15.60 -6.86 -31.24
CA PRO A 1058 -15.84 -6.70 -29.82
C PRO A 1058 -15.30 -7.90 -29.03
N ARG A 1059 -14.48 -7.61 -28.00
CA ARG A 1059 -13.86 -8.56 -27.05
C ARG A 1059 -12.73 -9.43 -27.60
N GLU A 1060 -12.33 -9.22 -28.84
CA GLU A 1060 -11.10 -9.78 -29.38
C GLU A 1060 -9.95 -8.78 -29.14
N LEU A 1061 -9.22 -8.97 -28.04
CA LEU A 1061 -8.15 -8.04 -27.63
C LEU A 1061 -6.93 -8.16 -28.53
N PHE A 1062 -6.49 -9.40 -28.77
CA PHE A 1062 -5.34 -9.71 -29.60
C PHE A 1062 -5.77 -10.58 -30.77
N VAL A 1063 -5.40 -10.18 -31.98
CA VAL A 1063 -5.64 -10.93 -33.21
C VAL A 1063 -4.29 -11.39 -33.75
N GLU A 1064 -4.15 -12.69 -34.05
CA GLU A 1064 -2.93 -13.18 -34.69
C GLU A 1064 -2.85 -12.62 -36.12
N MET A 1065 -1.73 -11.96 -36.44
CA MET A 1065 -1.49 -11.45 -37.78
C MET A 1065 -1.25 -12.64 -38.73
N PRO A 1066 -1.83 -12.63 -39.95
CA PRO A 1066 -1.50 -13.63 -40.97
C PRO A 1066 -0.01 -13.62 -41.31
N THR A 1067 0.47 -14.69 -41.93
CA THR A 1067 1.89 -14.83 -42.30
C THR A 1067 2.36 -13.64 -43.14
N VAL A 1068 3.45 -13.01 -42.74
CA VAL A 1068 4.03 -11.86 -43.43
C VAL A 1068 5.28 -12.29 -44.19
N SER A 1069 5.35 -11.92 -45.47
CA SER A 1069 6.54 -12.05 -46.30
C SER A 1069 7.42 -10.82 -46.15
N PHE A 1070 8.70 -11.02 -45.80
CA PHE A 1070 9.71 -9.98 -45.95
C PHE A 1070 10.13 -9.88 -47.41
N VAL A 1071 9.98 -8.68 -47.96
CA VAL A 1071 10.41 -8.33 -49.31
C VAL A 1071 11.50 -7.27 -49.18
N PHE A 1072 12.58 -7.37 -49.95
CA PHE A 1072 13.68 -6.42 -49.85
C PHE A 1072 13.69 -5.47 -51.05
N PHE A 1073 13.91 -4.18 -50.81
CA PHE A 1073 14.11 -3.20 -51.86
C PHE A 1073 15.33 -2.33 -51.61
N PHE A 1074 15.87 -1.75 -52.69
CA PHE A 1074 17.00 -0.83 -52.60
C PHE A 1074 16.50 0.58 -52.30
N LYS A 1075 17.08 1.23 -51.29
CA LYS A 1075 16.88 2.66 -51.02
C LYS A 1075 17.26 3.45 -52.26
N LYS A 1076 16.29 3.97 -53.01
CA LYS A 1076 16.55 5.03 -53.98
C LYS A 1076 16.73 6.34 -53.22
N ASN A 1077 17.71 7.16 -53.63
CA ASN A 1077 17.89 8.52 -53.11
C ASN A 1077 16.56 9.29 -53.23
N GLN A 1078 16.04 9.70 -52.07
CA GLN A 1078 15.00 10.71 -51.79
C GLN A 1078 13.95 10.99 -52.87
N ASP A 1079 12.72 10.53 -52.66
CA ASP A 1079 11.58 11.40 -52.32
C ASP A 1079 10.29 10.58 -52.15
N ARG A 1080 9.56 10.91 -51.07
CA ARG A 1080 8.15 10.54 -50.79
C ARG A 1080 7.72 9.11 -51.12
N LYS A 1081 7.84 8.20 -50.16
CA LYS A 1081 6.80 7.19 -49.95
C LYS A 1081 6.47 7.09 -48.47
N GLU A 1082 5.18 7.29 -48.21
CA GLU A 1082 4.48 7.05 -46.97
C GLU A 1082 4.99 5.77 -46.33
N ASN A 1083 5.35 5.88 -45.05
CA ASN A 1083 5.56 4.72 -44.20
C ASN A 1083 4.32 3.84 -44.34
N CYS A 1084 4.49 2.64 -44.91
CA CYS A 1084 3.46 1.61 -44.93
C CYS A 1084 3.19 1.16 -43.49
N ASN A 1085 2.29 1.90 -42.84
CA ASN A 1085 1.35 1.44 -41.83
C ASN A 1085 -0.01 2.18 -41.96
N THR A 1086 -0.21 2.98 -43.01
CA THR A 1086 -1.52 3.46 -43.45
C THR A 1086 -1.95 2.69 -44.69
N ASN A 1087 -2.59 1.54 -44.43
CA ASN A 1087 -3.81 1.04 -45.08
C ASN A 1087 -4.26 -0.24 -44.37
#